data_AF-A0A9P8DG90-F1
#
_entry.id   AF-A0A9P8DG90-F1
#
_cell.length_a   1.000
_cell.length_b   1.000
_cell.length_c   1.000
_cell.angle_alpha   90.00
_cell.angle_beta   90.00
_cell.angle_gamma   90.00
#
_symmetry.space_group_name_H-M   'P 1'
#
loop_
_entity.id
_entity.type
_entity.pdbx_description
1 polymer ?
#
loop_
_entity_poly.entity_id
_entity_poly.type
_entity_poly.pdbx_seq_one_letter_code
_entity_poly.pdbx_strand_id
1 'polypeptide(L)'
;MLPLRRRGRFYAIVAVAMVFLLYRFMQNSWSQAPHFETVKQPSQPASDPVQGSKEAFEPPVVPPPVQLPDSEQGSNAANKPKPAVPQDGPTVPEKVAEKVDTPAEEKPAVDKPISVGDAALPDDRKEEHKQPADQSTPQIPDVHFKDPPKQADNPDIPDVNVDGSKVHWTKPKENFPIPPESIRPVPTGTAPSINRIQFDFQPEDVQTSTTRLDRLKRVKAEIERAWTGYRKFAFPHDELKPASMKYRDTFCGWGATLIDSLDTLWIAGMKEEFDEAAKAVANVDFTYSDRNDIPVFETTIRYLGGLIAAYDVSGGSSGQYKILLDKAVELAEILMGVFDTPNRMPLLYYRWHEPYASQPHRASTVGIAELGTLSMEFTRLAQLTGTNKYYDAIDRITDALIEMQAAGTDIPGLFPERIDASGCNRTATTRTESLSQEAREQVNSADLTREPEGFDPTKLGGDLASPAQLPQADSRWEDKLQRRDVPVDTDEATKAGDQTPARSGPQQAPPLAADGSSADWDCKPQGLVSSSPNYGHYHMGGAQDSAYEYFPKQYLLLNGLEPKYRPLYENTIDAINEWLLYRPMIKDDGWDVFFTGKLTTSSRGDSEWLKTYDMAHLACFVGGMYGLGGKIFGRDGDIDKAKKLTDGCVWAYQSTVTGIMPEYAHLVACPALEKCAFSEESWYEDLDPNREWRDSEFRKWSDGEAQRKLAEGAAPAAAQHNKPDDSSKGPEPVVNPPKVVRRAGIPMPELDRSMEEDDSEFGSTLPDSLKQKIGLNKDGSEKTKAEKADSGKTDSEKAKPAPVELENKPAAVQDTTENTIAPKPVTVDSFDAVRNAEQVAGSDDIPLERPVTHEEYVKSRIQREKLPPGYTDIINRNYILRPEAIESVWYMYRITGDTTWMDKGWKMFQATIAATRTEFANSAIEDVMGTENNLKDEMESFWISETLKYYYLLFSEPNVISLDEWVLNTEAHPFKRST
;
A
#
# COMPACT_ATOMS: atom_id res chain seq x y z
N MET A 1 52.97 -23.77 -17.19
CA MET A 1 52.55 -23.51 -15.80
C MET A 1 53.20 -22.21 -15.31
N LEU A 2 52.52 -21.41 -14.48
CA LEU A 2 53.08 -20.24 -13.80
C LEU A 2 53.08 -20.49 -12.28
N PRO A 3 54.11 -20.07 -11.52
CA PRO A 3 54.30 -20.49 -10.13
C PRO A 3 53.27 -19.88 -9.16
N LEU A 4 52.83 -20.68 -8.19
CA LEU A 4 51.73 -20.36 -7.25
C LEU A 4 51.92 -19.01 -6.52
N ARG A 5 53.16 -18.58 -6.29
CA ARG A 5 53.52 -17.28 -5.68
C ARG A 5 52.88 -16.05 -6.35
N ARG A 6 52.49 -16.12 -7.64
CA ARG A 6 51.75 -15.02 -8.29
C ARG A 6 50.24 -15.02 -7.97
N ARG A 7 49.61 -16.18 -7.77
CA ARG A 7 48.17 -16.26 -7.44
C ARG A 7 47.86 -15.71 -6.05
N GLY A 8 48.66 -16.06 -5.03
CA GLY A 8 48.47 -15.52 -3.67
C GLY A 8 48.58 -13.99 -3.61
N ARG A 9 49.50 -13.39 -4.39
CA ARG A 9 49.61 -11.93 -4.53
C ARG A 9 48.42 -11.31 -5.26
N PHE A 10 47.92 -11.95 -6.31
CA PHE A 10 46.71 -11.50 -7.02
C PHE A 10 45.49 -11.47 -6.09
N TYR A 11 45.23 -12.55 -5.36
CA TYR A 11 44.11 -12.59 -4.39
C TYR A 11 44.28 -11.61 -3.23
N ALA A 12 45.50 -11.38 -2.75
CA ALA A 12 45.75 -10.34 -1.74
C ALA A 12 45.48 -8.92 -2.27
N ILE A 13 45.86 -8.62 -3.52
CA ILE A 13 45.59 -7.32 -4.16
C ILE A 13 44.08 -7.15 -4.40
N VAL A 14 43.38 -8.21 -4.86
CA VAL A 14 41.92 -8.19 -5.03
C VAL A 14 41.20 -8.03 -3.69
N ALA A 15 41.66 -8.69 -2.62
CA ALA A 15 41.08 -8.52 -1.28
C ALA A 15 41.27 -7.10 -0.73
N VAL A 16 42.46 -6.50 -0.91
CA VAL A 16 42.71 -5.10 -0.53
C VAL A 16 41.87 -4.13 -1.38
N ALA A 17 41.73 -4.38 -2.68
CA ALA A 17 40.85 -3.59 -3.55
C ALA A 17 39.37 -3.72 -3.15
N MET A 18 38.90 -4.92 -2.81
CA MET A 18 37.54 -5.15 -2.30
C MET A 18 37.32 -4.42 -0.97
N VAL A 19 38.26 -4.48 -0.03
CA VAL A 19 38.16 -3.73 1.25
C VAL A 19 38.19 -2.22 1.02
N PHE A 20 39.02 -1.72 0.09
CA PHE A 20 39.08 -0.28 -0.22
C PHE A 20 37.83 0.20 -0.97
N LEU A 21 37.24 -0.63 -1.83
CA LEU A 21 35.96 -0.37 -2.49
C LEU A 21 34.79 -0.39 -1.50
N LEU A 22 34.75 -1.37 -0.58
CA LEU A 22 33.75 -1.41 0.49
C LEU A 22 33.91 -0.22 1.45
N TYR A 23 35.15 0.18 1.77
CA TYR A 23 35.42 1.37 2.58
C TYR A 23 34.98 2.66 1.89
N ARG A 24 35.32 2.87 0.60
CA ARG A 24 34.80 4.01 -0.17
C ARG A 24 33.27 3.94 -0.34
N PHE A 25 32.69 2.76 -0.50
CA PHE A 25 31.24 2.60 -0.57
C PHE A 25 30.57 2.99 0.75
N MET A 26 31.12 2.58 1.90
CA MET A 26 30.64 3.02 3.22
C MET A 26 30.86 4.53 3.48
N GLN A 27 31.92 5.14 2.92
CA GLN A 27 32.14 6.59 3.05
C GLN A 27 31.29 7.45 2.09
N ASN A 28 30.85 6.90 0.95
CA ASN A 28 30.07 7.62 -0.06
C ASN A 28 28.56 7.26 -0.08
N SER A 29 28.09 6.30 0.72
CA SER A 29 26.67 5.86 0.73
C SER A 29 25.80 6.53 1.80
N TRP A 30 26.32 7.51 2.54
CA TRP A 30 25.61 8.17 3.66
C TRP A 30 25.61 9.70 3.57
N SER A 31 25.04 10.23 2.48
CA SER A 31 24.52 11.60 2.42
C SER A 31 23.53 11.74 1.25
N GLN A 32 22.36 12.31 1.50
CA GLN A 32 21.31 12.68 0.51
C GLN A 32 20.73 11.52 -0.32
N ALA A 33 19.56 11.06 0.12
CA ALA A 33 18.65 10.18 -0.62
C ALA A 33 17.64 11.05 -1.43
N PRO A 34 16.65 10.53 -2.20
CA PRO A 34 15.66 11.40 -2.87
C PRO A 34 14.88 12.27 -1.88
N HIS A 35 14.13 13.27 -2.37
CA HIS A 35 13.48 14.25 -1.50
C HIS A 35 12.44 13.60 -0.57
N PHE A 36 12.77 13.60 0.71
CA PHE A 36 11.87 13.29 1.81
C PHE A 36 11.73 14.56 2.66
N GLU A 37 10.51 14.97 2.98
CA GLU A 37 10.35 16.04 3.98
C GLU A 37 10.58 15.44 5.37
N THR A 38 11.55 15.99 6.10
CA THR A 38 11.89 15.54 7.45
C THR A 38 11.01 16.21 8.49
N VAL A 39 9.89 15.56 8.80
CA VAL A 39 8.93 16.01 9.79
C VAL A 39 9.49 15.77 11.19
N LYS A 40 9.64 16.82 11.99
CA LYS A 40 10.13 16.68 13.36
C LYS A 40 9.06 16.04 14.23
N GLN A 41 9.46 15.06 15.03
CA GLN A 41 8.56 14.45 16.03
C GLN A 41 7.95 15.58 16.88
N PRO A 42 6.61 15.67 17.00
CA PRO A 42 5.99 16.65 17.87
C PRO A 42 6.44 16.40 19.30
N SER A 43 6.83 17.45 20.02
CA SER A 43 7.29 17.33 21.40
C SER A 43 6.13 16.85 22.28
N GLN A 44 6.03 15.53 22.52
CA GLN A 44 4.98 14.96 23.34
C GLN A 44 5.04 15.59 24.74
N PRO A 45 4.00 16.33 25.18
CA PRO A 45 3.86 16.58 26.60
C PRO A 45 3.68 15.23 27.29
N ALA A 46 4.34 15.02 28.42
CA ALA A 46 3.99 13.89 29.28
C ALA A 46 2.54 14.10 29.74
N SER A 47 1.62 13.35 29.17
CA SER A 47 0.18 13.50 29.39
C SER A 47 -0.21 12.91 30.74
N ASP A 48 -0.23 13.77 31.76
CA ASP A 48 -1.25 13.64 32.80
C ASP A 48 -2.61 13.45 32.11
N PRO A 49 -3.47 12.54 32.61
CA PRO A 49 -4.69 12.13 31.90
C PRO A 49 -5.58 13.33 31.59
N VAL A 50 -5.81 13.57 30.30
CA VAL A 50 -6.46 14.77 29.78
C VAL A 50 -7.89 14.86 30.35
N GLN A 51 -8.08 15.70 31.36
CA GLN A 51 -9.41 16.12 31.76
C GLN A 51 -9.99 16.96 30.62
N GLY A 52 -10.98 16.40 29.92
CA GLY A 52 -11.76 17.13 28.93
C GLY A 52 -12.33 18.43 29.50
N SER A 53 -12.52 19.42 28.63
CA SER A 53 -12.94 20.78 28.98
C SER A 53 -14.25 20.80 29.78
N LYS A 54 -14.13 20.94 31.10
CA LYS A 54 -15.25 21.11 32.04
C LYS A 54 -15.85 22.52 31.95
N GLU A 55 -16.51 22.83 30.85
CA GLU A 55 -17.70 23.69 30.94
C GLU A 55 -18.89 22.80 31.27
N ALA A 56 -19.43 22.96 32.48
CA ALA A 56 -20.45 22.07 33.00
C ALA A 56 -21.83 22.40 32.41
N PHE A 57 -22.37 21.48 31.62
CA PHE A 57 -23.83 21.35 31.54
C PHE A 57 -24.31 20.81 32.88
N GLU A 58 -24.93 21.68 33.69
CA GLU A 58 -25.66 21.24 34.88
C GLU A 58 -26.78 20.27 34.47
N PRO A 59 -27.04 19.19 35.22
CA PRO A 59 -28.21 18.36 34.98
C PRO A 59 -29.47 19.21 35.21
N PRO A 60 -30.51 19.11 34.36
CA PRO A 60 -31.70 19.93 34.49
C PRO A 60 -32.39 19.66 35.83
N VAL A 61 -32.34 20.65 36.73
CA VAL A 61 -33.00 20.60 38.03
C VAL A 61 -34.50 20.46 37.81
N VAL A 62 -35.04 19.29 38.12
CA VAL A 62 -36.48 19.02 38.07
C VAL A 62 -37.17 19.96 39.08
N PRO A 63 -38.01 20.91 38.64
CA PRO A 63 -38.73 21.76 39.56
C PRO A 63 -39.76 20.92 40.35
N PRO A 64 -39.98 21.21 41.65
CA PRO A 64 -40.96 20.49 42.45
C PRO A 64 -42.38 20.67 41.87
N PRO A 65 -43.27 19.68 42.03
CA PRO A 65 -44.52 19.61 41.29
C PRO A 65 -45.47 20.76 41.66
N VAL A 66 -45.74 21.64 40.69
CA VAL A 66 -46.83 22.61 40.79
C VAL A 66 -48.15 21.87 40.68
N GLN A 67 -48.88 21.79 41.78
CA GLN A 67 -50.26 21.30 41.78
C GLN A 67 -51.14 22.30 41.03
N LEU A 68 -51.69 21.90 39.89
CA LEU A 68 -52.80 22.61 39.23
C LEU A 68 -54.13 22.16 39.85
N PRO A 69 -55.05 23.09 40.18
CA PRO A 69 -56.37 22.75 40.71
C PRO A 69 -57.33 22.24 39.63
N ASP A 70 -58.45 21.69 40.09
CA ASP A 70 -59.40 20.90 39.30
C ASP A 70 -60.24 21.66 38.24
N SER A 71 -60.88 20.83 37.40
CA SER A 71 -62.21 20.99 36.80
C SER A 71 -62.40 21.72 35.46
N GLU A 72 -62.77 20.90 34.47
CA GLU A 72 -63.85 21.06 33.48
C GLU A 72 -64.11 22.42 32.76
N GLN A 73 -64.09 22.39 31.42
CA GLN A 73 -65.28 22.26 30.54
C GLN A 73 -64.88 22.44 29.05
N GLY A 74 -65.70 21.97 28.08
CA GLY A 74 -65.73 22.68 26.77
C GLY A 74 -65.57 21.96 25.41
N SER A 75 -66.13 20.76 25.21
CA SER A 75 -66.78 20.35 23.93
C SER A 75 -65.98 19.95 22.65
N ASN A 76 -66.61 19.02 21.91
CA ASN A 76 -66.66 18.82 20.45
C ASN A 76 -65.44 18.29 19.66
N ALA A 77 -65.71 17.22 18.90
CA ALA A 77 -64.83 16.64 17.89
C ALA A 77 -65.32 16.92 16.46
N ALA A 78 -64.40 17.08 15.49
CA ALA A 78 -64.70 16.93 14.06
C ALA A 78 -63.45 16.63 13.20
N ASN A 79 -63.50 15.47 12.51
CA ASN A 79 -62.98 15.15 11.17
C ASN A 79 -61.53 15.51 10.73
N LYS A 80 -60.75 14.44 10.49
CA LYS A 80 -59.72 14.36 9.44
C LYS A 80 -60.37 14.21 8.05
N PRO A 81 -59.72 14.63 6.95
CA PRO A 81 -59.91 14.05 5.61
C PRO A 81 -59.22 12.68 5.49
N LYS A 82 -59.65 11.86 4.50
CA LYS A 82 -59.05 10.56 4.15
C LYS A 82 -59.01 10.41 2.61
N PRO A 83 -58.00 9.76 2.01
CA PRO A 83 -57.96 9.56 0.55
C PRO A 83 -59.14 8.76 -0.01
N ALA A 84 -59.48 9.02 -1.27
CA ALA A 84 -60.61 8.41 -1.97
C ALA A 84 -60.21 7.20 -2.83
N VAL A 85 -61.18 6.34 -3.14
CA VAL A 85 -61.07 5.18 -4.03
C VAL A 85 -62.29 5.17 -4.98
N PRO A 86 -62.13 5.01 -6.30
CA PRO A 86 -63.25 4.81 -7.23
C PRO A 86 -63.85 3.41 -7.11
N GLN A 87 -65.16 3.26 -7.39
CA GLN A 87 -65.86 1.98 -7.47
C GLN A 87 -66.28 1.66 -8.91
N ASP A 88 -66.33 0.38 -9.26
CA ASP A 88 -67.42 -0.24 -10.03
C ASP A 88 -67.41 -1.77 -9.83
N GLY A 89 -68.55 -2.44 -10.06
CA GLY A 89 -68.74 -3.91 -9.98
C GLY A 89 -69.17 -4.51 -11.33
N PRO A 90 -69.78 -5.72 -11.41
CA PRO A 90 -70.19 -6.73 -10.40
C PRO A 90 -69.34 -8.05 -10.54
N THR A 91 -69.61 -9.26 -10.03
CA THR A 91 -70.86 -10.02 -9.73
C THR A 91 -70.59 -11.23 -8.80
N VAL A 92 -71.66 -11.92 -8.34
CA VAL A 92 -71.74 -13.04 -7.37
C VAL A 92 -72.11 -14.35 -8.14
N PRO A 93 -71.60 -15.59 -7.84
CA PRO A 93 -72.09 -16.38 -6.69
C PRO A 93 -71.22 -17.49 -6.03
N GLU A 94 -71.54 -17.76 -4.74
CA GLU A 94 -71.53 -19.07 -4.03
C GLU A 94 -70.20 -19.83 -3.77
N LYS A 95 -70.05 -20.71 -2.76
CA LYS A 95 -70.99 -21.38 -1.82
C LYS A 95 -70.27 -21.88 -0.54
N VAL A 96 -71.00 -22.11 0.57
CA VAL A 96 -70.67 -22.96 1.77
C VAL A 96 -69.36 -22.60 2.54
N ALA A 97 -69.39 -22.03 3.77
CA ALA A 97 -69.74 -22.61 5.09
C ALA A 97 -68.78 -23.73 5.57
N GLU A 98 -68.50 -23.94 6.87
CA GLU A 98 -69.17 -23.49 8.11
C GLU A 98 -68.15 -23.30 9.27
N LYS A 99 -68.53 -22.62 10.36
CA LYS A 99 -67.79 -22.66 11.65
C LYS A 99 -68.38 -23.78 12.55
N VAL A 100 -67.95 -24.03 13.80
CA VAL A 100 -68.33 -23.28 15.01
C VAL A 100 -67.51 -23.75 16.22
N ASP A 101 -66.86 -22.78 16.86
CA ASP A 101 -66.65 -22.49 18.29
C ASP A 101 -66.29 -23.55 19.37
N THR A 102 -65.53 -23.05 20.36
CA THR A 102 -65.11 -23.68 21.63
C THR A 102 -66.14 -23.40 22.75
N PRO A 103 -66.12 -24.14 23.88
CA PRO A 103 -65.44 -23.63 25.08
C PRO A 103 -64.78 -24.72 25.96
N ALA A 104 -64.45 -24.40 27.22
CA ALA A 104 -63.38 -25.02 28.00
C ALA A 104 -63.78 -25.87 29.23
N GLU A 105 -62.74 -26.49 29.82
CA GLU A 105 -62.43 -26.59 31.26
C GLU A 105 -62.55 -27.94 32.04
N GLU A 106 -61.81 -27.96 33.16
CA GLU A 106 -61.67 -28.94 34.27
C GLU A 106 -60.88 -30.27 34.10
N LYS A 107 -60.32 -30.71 35.24
CA LYS A 107 -59.53 -31.94 35.51
C LYS A 107 -60.21 -32.72 36.66
N PRO A 108 -59.86 -33.99 36.96
CA PRO A 108 -58.91 -34.20 38.08
C PRO A 108 -58.08 -35.51 38.13
N ALA A 109 -57.11 -35.55 39.07
CA ALA A 109 -56.63 -36.71 39.86
C ALA A 109 -55.77 -37.81 39.16
N VAL A 110 -54.47 -38.00 39.52
CA VAL A 110 -53.88 -38.83 40.64
C VAL A 110 -53.64 -40.29 40.18
N ASP A 111 -52.43 -40.86 40.27
CA ASP A 111 -51.78 -41.27 41.54
C ASP A 111 -50.22 -41.32 41.56
N LYS A 112 -49.63 -41.46 42.77
CA LYS A 112 -48.19 -41.69 43.05
C LYS A 112 -47.98 -42.58 44.30
N PRO A 113 -46.88 -43.34 44.37
CA PRO A 113 -46.03 -43.35 45.60
C PRO A 113 -44.60 -42.82 45.30
N ILE A 114 -43.89 -42.00 46.11
CA ILE A 114 -43.51 -42.02 47.56
C ILE A 114 -42.28 -42.94 47.79
N SER A 115 -41.19 -42.59 48.52
CA SER A 115 -40.87 -41.60 49.58
C SER A 115 -39.51 -40.88 49.34
N VAL A 116 -39.19 -39.65 49.81
CA VAL A 116 -38.83 -39.15 51.19
C VAL A 116 -37.54 -39.78 51.75
N GLY A 117 -36.56 -39.10 52.39
CA GLY A 117 -36.41 -37.69 52.87
C GLY A 117 -35.12 -37.55 53.74
N ASP A 118 -34.76 -36.45 54.43
CA ASP A 118 -35.28 -35.07 54.51
C ASP A 118 -34.26 -34.05 55.13
N ALA A 119 -34.26 -32.82 54.59
CA ALA A 119 -34.15 -31.47 55.20
C ALA A 119 -33.39 -31.14 56.53
N ALA A 120 -32.55 -30.08 56.50
CA ALA A 120 -32.34 -29.10 57.61
C ALA A 120 -31.55 -27.83 57.18
N LEU A 121 -31.87 -26.67 57.79
CA LEU A 121 -31.09 -25.41 57.87
C LEU A 121 -31.40 -24.74 59.23
N PRO A 122 -30.46 -24.02 59.89
CA PRO A 122 -30.51 -22.54 59.84
C PRO A 122 -29.14 -21.81 59.97
N ASP A 123 -29.20 -20.47 59.97
CA ASP A 123 -28.15 -19.43 60.26
C ASP A 123 -27.28 -19.70 61.52
N ASP A 124 -26.09 -19.09 61.70
CA ASP A 124 -25.87 -17.63 61.76
C ASP A 124 -24.36 -17.21 61.81
N ARG A 125 -24.05 -16.00 61.29
CA ARG A 125 -22.89 -15.12 61.55
C ARG A 125 -21.43 -15.59 61.40
N LYS A 126 -20.72 -14.97 60.44
CA LYS A 126 -19.64 -13.98 60.76
C LYS A 126 -19.21 -13.11 59.56
N GLU A 127 -19.08 -11.80 59.82
CA GLU A 127 -18.26 -10.84 59.07
C GLU A 127 -16.76 -11.05 59.44
N GLU A 128 -15.73 -10.51 58.79
CA GLU A 128 -15.57 -9.43 57.81
C GLU A 128 -14.27 -9.76 56.99
N HIS A 129 -14.10 -9.42 55.71
CA HIS A 129 -13.59 -8.13 55.20
C HIS A 129 -13.60 -8.15 53.66
N LYS A 130 -13.66 -6.98 53.01
CA LYS A 130 -13.47 -6.84 51.55
C LYS A 130 -12.02 -6.44 51.23
N GLN A 131 -11.49 -7.01 50.14
CA GLN A 131 -10.55 -6.28 49.26
C GLN A 131 -11.29 -5.95 47.94
N PRO A 132 -10.88 -4.92 47.19
CA PRO A 132 -11.41 -4.67 45.85
C PRO A 132 -11.10 -5.84 44.92
N ALA A 133 -11.97 -6.09 43.94
CA ALA A 133 -11.61 -6.93 42.81
C ALA A 133 -10.59 -6.16 41.96
N ASP A 134 -9.38 -6.68 41.88
CA ASP A 134 -8.33 -6.14 41.01
C ASP A 134 -8.71 -6.33 39.54
N GLN A 135 -8.30 -5.41 38.66
CA GLN A 135 -8.56 -5.54 37.22
C GLN A 135 -7.55 -6.51 36.60
N SER A 136 -7.74 -7.81 36.88
CA SER A 136 -6.84 -8.87 36.44
C SER A 136 -6.75 -8.93 34.90
N THR A 137 -5.62 -8.48 34.36
CA THR A 137 -5.23 -8.72 32.96
C THR A 137 -5.36 -10.22 32.65
N PRO A 138 -6.01 -10.63 31.54
CA PRO A 138 -6.13 -12.03 31.20
C PRO A 138 -4.76 -12.71 31.11
N GLN A 139 -4.50 -13.68 32.00
CA GLN A 139 -3.30 -14.52 31.88
C GLN A 139 -3.48 -15.44 30.68
N ILE A 140 -2.63 -15.24 29.66
CA ILE A 140 -2.68 -15.99 28.42
C ILE A 140 -2.07 -17.37 28.68
N PRO A 141 -2.78 -18.49 28.45
CA PRO A 141 -2.26 -19.84 28.70
C PRO A 141 -0.94 -20.12 27.98
N ASP A 142 -0.08 -20.90 28.63
CA ASP A 142 1.16 -21.40 28.04
C ASP A 142 0.90 -22.46 26.97
N VAL A 143 1.81 -22.53 25.99
CA VAL A 143 1.61 -23.30 24.75
C VAL A 143 2.76 -24.29 24.58
N HIS A 144 2.48 -25.55 24.89
CA HIS A 144 3.41 -26.66 24.70
C HIS A 144 3.08 -27.37 23.38
N PHE A 145 3.98 -27.25 22.41
CA PHE A 145 3.93 -28.07 21.20
C PHE A 145 4.24 -29.53 21.52
N LYS A 146 3.63 -30.46 20.77
CA LYS A 146 3.93 -31.90 20.86
C LYS A 146 5.10 -32.21 19.93
N ASP A 147 5.97 -33.14 20.31
CA ASP A 147 7.07 -33.59 19.44
C ASP A 147 6.53 -34.03 18.06
N PRO A 148 7.04 -33.48 16.94
CA PRO A 148 6.62 -33.91 15.61
C PRO A 148 7.11 -35.35 15.33
N PRO A 149 6.36 -36.14 14.53
CA PRO A 149 6.82 -37.44 14.07
C PRO A 149 8.13 -37.28 13.26
N LYS A 150 9.05 -38.23 13.40
CA LYS A 150 10.44 -38.14 12.89
C LYS A 150 10.58 -38.39 11.38
N GLN A 151 9.66 -37.86 10.57
CA GLN A 151 9.62 -38.11 9.13
C GLN A 151 8.93 -36.95 8.39
N ALA A 152 9.74 -36.01 7.88
CA ALA A 152 9.34 -34.93 6.98
C ALA A 152 10.60 -34.28 6.34
N ASP A 153 11.21 -34.95 5.36
CA ASP A 153 12.28 -34.33 4.56
C ASP A 153 11.63 -33.47 3.46
N ASN A 154 11.60 -32.14 3.70
CA ASN A 154 11.00 -31.05 2.92
C ASN A 154 9.56 -30.63 3.34
N PRO A 155 9.34 -29.42 3.92
CA PRO A 155 8.04 -28.93 4.36
C PRO A 155 7.16 -28.29 3.26
N ASP A 156 7.66 -28.17 2.03
CA ASP A 156 7.05 -27.37 0.96
C ASP A 156 6.33 -28.23 -0.11
N ILE A 157 6.01 -29.48 0.20
CA ILE A 157 5.24 -30.41 -0.66
C ILE A 157 4.09 -31.00 0.18
N PRO A 158 2.84 -31.08 -0.33
CA PRO A 158 1.78 -31.81 0.36
C PRO A 158 2.12 -33.31 0.41
N ASP A 159 2.02 -33.93 1.58
CA ASP A 159 2.17 -35.38 1.74
C ASP A 159 1.01 -36.12 1.05
N VAL A 160 1.18 -36.44 -0.23
CA VAL A 160 0.31 -37.38 -0.94
C VAL A 160 0.47 -38.75 -0.28
N ASN A 161 -0.65 -39.36 0.13
CA ASN A 161 -0.62 -40.70 0.72
C ASN A 161 0.07 -41.70 -0.21
N VAL A 162 0.67 -42.75 0.37
CA VAL A 162 1.45 -43.76 -0.36
C VAL A 162 0.64 -44.54 -1.41
N ASP A 163 -0.70 -44.45 -1.36
CA ASP A 163 -1.64 -45.01 -2.34
C ASP A 163 -2.13 -44.03 -3.42
N GLY A 164 -1.72 -42.76 -3.35
CA GLY A 164 -2.16 -41.67 -4.24
C GLY A 164 -3.45 -40.98 -3.81
N SER A 165 -4.00 -41.25 -2.62
CA SER A 165 -5.19 -40.56 -2.11
C SER A 165 -4.87 -39.14 -1.62
N LYS A 166 -5.84 -38.23 -1.81
CA LYS A 166 -5.78 -36.85 -1.29
C LYS A 166 -6.06 -36.85 0.21
N VAL A 167 -5.30 -36.05 0.97
CA VAL A 167 -5.53 -35.80 2.39
C VAL A 167 -6.56 -34.67 2.52
N HIS A 168 -7.66 -34.89 3.22
CA HIS A 168 -8.70 -33.88 3.41
C HIS A 168 -8.66 -33.30 4.83
N TRP A 169 -8.98 -32.02 4.96
CA TRP A 169 -9.20 -31.34 6.24
C TRP A 169 -10.26 -32.07 7.06
N THR A 170 -9.96 -32.26 8.34
CA THR A 170 -10.95 -32.72 9.32
C THR A 170 -10.91 -31.77 10.50
N LYS A 171 -12.08 -31.52 11.12
CA LYS A 171 -12.18 -30.52 12.18
C LYS A 171 -11.33 -30.93 13.39
N PRO A 172 -10.27 -30.19 13.75
CA PRO A 172 -9.43 -30.53 14.87
C PRO A 172 -10.20 -30.34 16.18
N LYS A 173 -9.72 -30.98 17.25
CA LYS A 173 -10.18 -30.66 18.61
C LYS A 173 -9.58 -29.32 19.02
N GLU A 174 -10.44 -28.33 19.31
CA GLU A 174 -10.05 -27.04 19.90
C GLU A 174 -9.13 -27.25 21.13
N ASN A 175 -7.96 -26.63 21.09
CA ASN A 175 -6.99 -26.61 22.17
C ASN A 175 -7.38 -25.54 23.20
N PHE A 176 -7.92 -24.43 22.72
CA PHE A 176 -8.47 -23.33 23.48
C PHE A 176 -9.96 -23.22 23.14
N PRO A 177 -10.87 -24.00 23.77
CA PRO A 177 -12.30 -23.80 23.58
C PRO A 177 -12.80 -22.48 24.19
N ILE A 178 -13.87 -21.90 23.64
CA ILE A 178 -14.55 -20.73 24.23
C ILE A 178 -15.74 -21.23 25.08
N PRO A 179 -15.85 -20.86 26.38
CA PRO A 179 -17.04 -21.15 27.17
C PRO A 179 -18.31 -20.56 26.51
N PRO A 180 -19.39 -21.32 26.28
CA PRO A 180 -20.57 -20.85 25.53
C PRO A 180 -21.19 -19.55 26.06
N GLU A 181 -21.14 -19.34 27.37
CA GLU A 181 -21.60 -18.13 28.07
C GLU A 181 -20.75 -16.88 27.81
N SER A 182 -19.57 -17.03 27.19
CA SER A 182 -18.65 -15.95 26.85
C SER A 182 -18.58 -15.62 25.35
N ILE A 183 -19.39 -16.31 24.52
CA ILE A 183 -19.57 -16.01 23.10
C ILE A 183 -20.49 -14.79 22.98
N ARG A 184 -19.97 -13.66 22.51
CA ARG A 184 -20.76 -12.43 22.34
C ARG A 184 -21.79 -12.58 21.21
N PRO A 185 -23.04 -12.19 21.43
CA PRO A 185 -24.05 -12.20 20.38
C PRO A 185 -23.83 -11.07 19.38
N VAL A 186 -24.36 -11.23 18.16
CA VAL A 186 -24.52 -10.10 17.23
C VAL A 186 -25.38 -9.01 17.92
N PRO A 187 -24.98 -7.72 17.87
CA PRO A 187 -25.76 -6.62 18.42
C PRO A 187 -27.20 -6.60 17.93
N THR A 188 -28.15 -6.43 18.86
CA THR A 188 -29.59 -6.33 18.57
C THR A 188 -30.22 -5.21 19.41
N GLY A 189 -31.20 -4.51 18.83
CA GLY A 189 -31.86 -3.39 19.49
C GLY A 189 -32.55 -2.47 18.49
N THR A 190 -32.91 -1.27 18.93
CA THR A 190 -33.37 -0.19 18.03
C THR A 190 -32.14 0.50 17.44
N ALA A 191 -31.96 0.39 16.13
CA ALA A 191 -30.88 1.06 15.41
C ALA A 191 -30.94 2.58 15.55
N PRO A 192 -29.79 3.29 15.67
CA PRO A 192 -29.76 4.74 15.54
C PRO A 192 -30.09 5.15 14.10
N SER A 193 -30.57 6.39 13.93
CA SER A 193 -30.80 6.94 12.58
C SER A 193 -29.46 7.21 11.90
N ILE A 194 -29.08 6.37 10.93
CA ILE A 194 -27.97 6.64 10.01
C ILE A 194 -28.42 7.66 8.97
N ASN A 195 -27.53 8.56 8.57
CA ASN A 195 -27.78 9.50 7.46
C ASN A 195 -28.02 8.76 6.13
N ARG A 196 -28.79 9.38 5.23
CA ARG A 196 -28.90 8.89 3.85
C ARG A 196 -27.56 9.06 3.13
N ILE A 197 -27.09 8.00 2.50
CA ILE A 197 -25.78 7.94 1.82
C ILE A 197 -25.98 8.16 0.30
N GLN A 198 -27.00 7.53 -0.28
CA GLN A 198 -27.32 7.66 -1.69
C GLN A 198 -27.85 9.08 -2.00
N PHE A 199 -27.40 9.66 -3.11
CA PHE A 199 -27.96 10.89 -3.65
C PHE A 199 -29.44 10.70 -4.07
N ASP A 200 -30.23 11.78 -4.05
CA ASP A 200 -31.64 11.75 -4.46
C ASP A 200 -31.80 11.96 -5.98
N PHE A 201 -31.47 10.90 -6.73
CA PHE A 201 -31.52 10.90 -8.19
C PHE A 201 -32.94 11.19 -8.71
N GLN A 202 -33.05 12.28 -9.47
CA GLN A 202 -34.26 12.62 -10.22
C GLN A 202 -34.32 11.83 -11.54
N PRO A 203 -35.49 11.69 -12.17
CA PRO A 203 -35.61 11.00 -13.47
C PRO A 203 -34.70 11.62 -14.54
N GLU A 204 -33.94 10.77 -15.23
CA GLU A 204 -33.02 11.18 -16.30
C GLU A 204 -33.75 11.76 -17.51
N ASP A 205 -33.09 12.66 -18.25
CA ASP A 205 -33.51 13.00 -19.60
C ASP A 205 -33.17 11.88 -20.60
N VAL A 206 -33.88 11.88 -21.75
CA VAL A 206 -33.78 10.84 -22.77
C VAL A 206 -32.36 10.70 -23.34
N GLN A 207 -31.61 11.79 -23.48
CA GLN A 207 -30.25 11.75 -24.06
C GLN A 207 -29.24 11.20 -23.05
N THR A 208 -29.27 11.68 -21.80
CA THR A 208 -28.42 11.14 -20.72
C THR A 208 -28.68 9.64 -20.53
N SER A 209 -29.95 9.25 -20.45
CA SER A 209 -30.34 7.84 -20.30
C SER A 209 -29.90 6.98 -21.49
N THR A 210 -30.06 7.46 -22.73
CA THR A 210 -29.58 6.77 -23.94
C THR A 210 -28.06 6.56 -23.93
N THR A 211 -27.30 7.60 -23.56
CA THR A 211 -25.83 7.51 -23.46
C THR A 211 -25.41 6.55 -22.34
N ARG A 212 -26.05 6.61 -21.17
CA ARG A 212 -25.79 5.67 -20.06
C ARG A 212 -26.05 4.23 -20.46
N LEU A 213 -27.17 3.95 -21.14
CA LEU A 213 -27.54 2.60 -21.56
C LEU A 213 -26.59 2.01 -22.62
N ASP A 214 -26.04 2.81 -23.54
CA ASP A 214 -25.00 2.34 -24.47
C ASP A 214 -23.69 2.00 -23.73
N ARG A 215 -23.29 2.81 -22.73
CA ARG A 215 -22.13 2.51 -21.86
C ARG A 215 -22.35 1.21 -21.06
N LEU A 216 -23.50 1.09 -20.40
CA LEU A 216 -23.89 -0.11 -19.64
C LEU A 216 -23.85 -1.38 -20.50
N LYS A 217 -24.38 -1.30 -21.73
CA LYS A 217 -24.36 -2.41 -22.70
C LYS A 217 -22.92 -2.81 -23.08
N ARG A 218 -22.03 -1.85 -23.27
CA ARG A 218 -20.61 -2.12 -23.59
C ARG A 218 -19.87 -2.76 -22.41
N VAL A 219 -20.11 -2.31 -21.17
CA VAL A 219 -19.54 -2.96 -19.99
C VAL A 219 -20.07 -4.40 -19.84
N LYS A 220 -21.39 -4.60 -20.00
CA LYS A 220 -21.98 -5.95 -19.96
C LYS A 220 -21.35 -6.89 -20.99
N ALA A 221 -21.13 -6.43 -22.23
CA ALA A 221 -20.49 -7.23 -23.26
C ALA A 221 -19.05 -7.66 -22.91
N GLU A 222 -18.33 -6.88 -22.09
CA GLU A 222 -17.01 -7.27 -21.59
C GLU A 222 -17.08 -8.23 -20.39
N ILE A 223 -18.10 -8.15 -19.54
CA ILE A 223 -18.40 -9.18 -18.53
C ILE A 223 -18.73 -10.51 -19.22
N GLU A 224 -19.66 -10.49 -20.19
CA GLU A 224 -20.04 -11.65 -21.00
C GLU A 224 -18.83 -12.30 -21.67
N ARG A 225 -17.93 -11.49 -22.24
CA ARG A 225 -16.71 -11.96 -22.89
C ARG A 225 -15.70 -12.53 -21.90
N ALA A 226 -15.35 -11.80 -20.84
CA ALA A 226 -14.37 -12.24 -19.84
C ALA A 226 -14.82 -13.52 -19.12
N TRP A 227 -16.11 -13.60 -18.74
CA TRP A 227 -16.70 -14.81 -18.19
C TRP A 227 -16.65 -15.98 -19.18
N THR A 228 -17.03 -15.76 -20.45
CA THR A 228 -16.95 -16.80 -21.49
C THR A 228 -15.51 -17.29 -21.71
N GLY A 229 -14.52 -16.39 -21.65
CA GLY A 229 -13.10 -16.73 -21.71
C GLY A 229 -12.67 -17.62 -20.54
N TYR A 230 -12.93 -17.19 -19.30
CA TYR A 230 -12.64 -17.97 -18.09
C TYR A 230 -13.32 -19.34 -18.13
N ARG A 231 -14.64 -19.35 -18.40
CA ARG A 231 -15.50 -20.52 -18.47
C ARG A 231 -15.05 -21.57 -19.49
N LYS A 232 -14.37 -21.15 -20.56
CA LYS A 232 -13.90 -22.03 -21.65
C LYS A 232 -12.49 -22.58 -21.45
N PHE A 233 -11.60 -21.84 -20.79
CA PHE A 233 -10.16 -22.14 -20.78
C PHE A 233 -9.54 -22.33 -19.39
N ALA A 234 -10.23 -21.91 -18.32
CA ALA A 234 -9.71 -21.96 -16.96
C ALA A 234 -10.66 -22.63 -15.96
N PHE A 235 -11.98 -22.50 -16.09
CA PHE A 235 -12.94 -23.14 -15.18
C PHE A 235 -12.66 -24.65 -15.00
N PRO A 236 -12.59 -25.19 -13.76
CA PRO A 236 -12.91 -24.55 -12.48
C PRO A 236 -11.68 -24.04 -11.69
N HIS A 237 -10.50 -23.90 -12.32
CA HIS A 237 -9.28 -23.36 -11.69
C HIS A 237 -9.45 -21.90 -11.27
N ASP A 238 -8.59 -21.38 -10.40
CA ASP A 238 -8.81 -20.05 -9.80
C ASP A 238 -8.87 -18.91 -10.84
N GLU A 239 -7.96 -18.87 -11.82
CA GLU A 239 -7.77 -17.69 -12.67
C GLU A 239 -7.38 -18.02 -14.12
N LEU A 240 -7.70 -17.10 -15.04
CA LEU A 240 -7.44 -17.24 -16.47
C LEU A 240 -6.06 -16.67 -16.86
N LYS A 241 -5.36 -17.36 -17.77
CA LYS A 241 -4.24 -16.82 -18.55
C LYS A 241 -4.75 -16.47 -19.96
N PRO A 242 -5.15 -15.21 -20.20
CA PRO A 242 -6.06 -14.79 -21.27
C PRO A 242 -5.43 -14.67 -22.66
N ALA A 243 -4.11 -14.78 -22.78
CA ALA A 243 -3.37 -14.76 -24.05
C ALA A 243 -2.81 -16.16 -24.42
N SER A 244 -2.46 -16.99 -23.43
CA SER A 244 -2.01 -18.37 -23.66
C SER A 244 -3.12 -19.43 -23.60
N MET A 245 -4.35 -19.04 -23.23
CA MET A 245 -5.51 -19.93 -23.05
C MET A 245 -5.24 -21.05 -22.03
N LYS A 246 -4.70 -20.68 -20.87
CA LYS A 246 -4.40 -21.55 -19.73
C LYS A 246 -5.05 -21.01 -18.46
N TYR A 247 -4.74 -21.62 -17.33
CA TYR A 247 -5.09 -21.16 -16.00
C TYR A 247 -3.85 -21.00 -15.10
N ARG A 248 -4.06 -20.42 -13.91
CA ARG A 248 -3.19 -20.55 -12.75
C ARG A 248 -4.06 -20.70 -11.49
N ASP A 249 -3.56 -21.45 -10.51
CA ASP A 249 -4.19 -21.61 -9.20
C ASP A 249 -3.36 -20.85 -8.17
N THR A 250 -3.64 -19.54 -8.06
CA THR A 250 -2.90 -18.60 -7.20
C THR A 250 -3.29 -18.76 -5.73
N PHE A 251 -4.56 -19.06 -5.50
CA PHE A 251 -5.15 -19.30 -4.19
C PHE A 251 -5.24 -20.81 -3.97
N CYS A 252 -6.32 -21.32 -3.39
CA CYS A 252 -6.39 -22.71 -2.96
C CYS A 252 -6.76 -23.71 -4.08
N GLY A 253 -6.96 -23.26 -5.32
CA GLY A 253 -7.46 -24.11 -6.43
C GLY A 253 -8.96 -24.41 -6.32
N TRP A 254 -9.72 -23.50 -5.69
CA TRP A 254 -11.16 -23.65 -5.43
C TRP A 254 -12.05 -22.93 -6.45
N GLY A 255 -11.46 -22.27 -7.45
CA GLY A 255 -12.16 -21.52 -8.47
C GLY A 255 -12.49 -20.11 -7.99
N ALA A 256 -11.47 -19.32 -7.62
CA ALA A 256 -11.61 -17.92 -7.24
C ALA A 256 -12.52 -17.17 -8.22
N THR A 257 -12.15 -17.07 -9.51
CA THR A 257 -12.97 -16.39 -10.54
C THR A 257 -14.38 -16.99 -10.69
N LEU A 258 -14.61 -18.28 -10.38
CA LEU A 258 -15.95 -18.87 -10.38
C LEU A 258 -16.81 -18.30 -9.26
N ILE A 259 -16.34 -18.30 -8.01
CA ILE A 259 -17.11 -17.85 -6.85
C ILE A 259 -17.21 -16.32 -6.78
N ASP A 260 -16.08 -15.66 -7.05
CA ASP A 260 -15.91 -14.21 -7.02
C ASP A 260 -16.80 -13.51 -8.06
N SER A 261 -16.98 -14.10 -9.25
CA SER A 261 -17.86 -13.53 -10.30
C SER A 261 -19.37 -13.68 -10.05
N LEU A 262 -19.80 -14.48 -9.06
CA LEU A 262 -21.22 -14.88 -8.92
C LEU A 262 -22.16 -13.68 -8.78
N ASP A 263 -21.86 -12.76 -7.86
CA ASP A 263 -22.70 -11.59 -7.63
C ASP A 263 -22.72 -10.67 -8.87
N THR A 264 -21.61 -10.52 -9.58
CA THR A 264 -21.51 -9.77 -10.85
C THR A 264 -22.38 -10.38 -11.92
N LEU A 265 -22.37 -11.70 -12.12
CA LEU A 265 -23.24 -12.37 -13.09
C LEU A 265 -24.72 -12.10 -12.75
N TRP A 266 -25.08 -12.17 -11.46
CA TRP A 266 -26.44 -11.85 -11.03
C TRP A 266 -26.79 -10.37 -11.27
N ILE A 267 -25.93 -9.42 -10.87
CA ILE A 267 -26.13 -7.97 -11.02
C ILE A 267 -26.20 -7.57 -12.49
N ALA A 268 -25.36 -8.14 -13.35
CA ALA A 268 -25.37 -7.94 -14.80
C ALA A 268 -26.59 -8.56 -15.50
N GLY A 269 -27.41 -9.35 -14.80
CA GLY A 269 -28.56 -10.05 -15.35
C GLY A 269 -28.19 -11.26 -16.22
N MET A 270 -26.99 -11.82 -16.04
CA MET A 270 -26.52 -13.07 -16.63
C MET A 270 -27.02 -14.26 -15.77
N LYS A 271 -28.35 -14.44 -15.77
CA LYS A 271 -29.03 -15.34 -14.82
C LYS A 271 -28.83 -16.83 -15.16
N GLU A 272 -28.64 -17.17 -16.42
CA GLU A 272 -28.41 -18.56 -16.86
C GLU A 272 -26.99 -18.99 -16.54
N GLU A 273 -26.02 -18.10 -16.76
CA GLU A 273 -24.62 -18.26 -16.40
C GLU A 273 -24.42 -18.34 -14.88
N PHE A 274 -25.12 -17.48 -14.12
CA PHE A 274 -25.17 -17.55 -12.66
C PHE A 274 -25.73 -18.88 -12.17
N ASP A 275 -26.85 -19.35 -12.74
CA ASP A 275 -27.49 -20.59 -12.32
C ASP A 275 -26.60 -21.81 -12.57
N GLU A 276 -25.82 -21.82 -13.64
CA GLU A 276 -24.81 -22.87 -13.87
C GLU A 276 -23.61 -22.74 -12.91
N ALA A 277 -23.11 -21.52 -12.68
CA ALA A 277 -22.00 -21.25 -11.75
C ALA A 277 -22.35 -21.66 -10.30
N ALA A 278 -23.53 -21.27 -9.80
CA ALA A 278 -24.02 -21.64 -8.48
C ALA A 278 -24.27 -23.15 -8.31
N LYS A 279 -24.51 -23.88 -9.41
CA LYS A 279 -24.55 -25.36 -9.41
C LYS A 279 -23.14 -25.97 -9.40
N ALA A 280 -22.17 -25.36 -10.07
CA ALA A 280 -20.78 -25.80 -10.04
C ALA A 280 -20.19 -25.72 -8.62
N VAL A 281 -20.48 -24.63 -7.90
CA VAL A 281 -20.10 -24.39 -6.49
C VAL A 281 -20.46 -25.55 -5.54
N ALA A 282 -21.51 -26.31 -5.82
CA ALA A 282 -21.87 -27.50 -5.05
C ALA A 282 -20.82 -28.63 -5.08
N ASN A 283 -19.87 -28.58 -6.03
CA ASN A 283 -18.82 -29.58 -6.24
C ASN A 283 -17.42 -29.05 -5.86
N VAL A 284 -17.31 -27.80 -5.40
CA VAL A 284 -16.06 -27.28 -4.84
C VAL A 284 -15.82 -27.98 -3.51
N ASP A 285 -14.58 -28.44 -3.28
CA ASP A 285 -14.17 -29.10 -2.04
C ASP A 285 -13.21 -28.19 -1.26
N PHE A 286 -13.71 -27.50 -0.24
CA PHE A 286 -12.90 -26.65 0.61
C PHE A 286 -12.00 -27.44 1.57
N THR A 287 -12.19 -28.76 1.68
CA THR A 287 -11.36 -29.62 2.56
C THR A 287 -10.03 -30.02 1.94
N TYR A 288 -9.78 -29.73 0.66
CA TYR A 288 -8.52 -30.05 -0.01
C TYR A 288 -7.94 -28.82 -0.71
N SER A 289 -6.61 -28.64 -0.65
CA SER A 289 -5.88 -27.79 -1.59
C SER A 289 -4.58 -28.45 -2.03
N ASP A 290 -4.08 -28.12 -3.21
CA ASP A 290 -2.71 -28.45 -3.63
C ASP A 290 -1.66 -27.50 -2.99
N ARG A 291 -2.10 -26.48 -2.22
CA ARG A 291 -1.26 -25.65 -1.34
C ARG A 291 -1.18 -26.21 0.08
N ASN A 292 -0.02 -26.06 0.73
CA ASN A 292 0.17 -26.38 2.15
C ASN A 292 -0.50 -25.35 3.10
N ASP A 293 -0.91 -24.19 2.61
CA ASP A 293 -1.47 -23.07 3.39
C ASP A 293 -2.71 -22.44 2.75
N ILE A 294 -3.64 -21.98 3.60
CA ILE A 294 -4.80 -21.15 3.23
C ILE A 294 -4.45 -19.69 3.59
N PRO A 295 -4.38 -18.76 2.61
CA PRO A 295 -4.24 -17.34 2.88
C PRO A 295 -5.60 -16.79 3.34
N VAL A 296 -5.77 -16.56 4.64
CA VAL A 296 -7.08 -16.35 5.27
C VAL A 296 -7.76 -15.05 4.85
N PHE A 297 -6.99 -13.96 4.69
CA PHE A 297 -7.48 -12.68 4.18
C PHE A 297 -8.12 -12.86 2.79
N GLU A 298 -7.31 -13.24 1.79
CA GLU A 298 -7.76 -13.54 0.43
C GLU A 298 -8.93 -14.54 0.39
N THR A 299 -8.87 -15.56 1.24
CA THR A 299 -9.90 -16.61 1.29
C THR A 299 -11.24 -16.08 1.81
N THR A 300 -11.18 -15.18 2.80
CA THR A 300 -12.34 -14.56 3.42
C THR A 300 -12.98 -13.57 2.47
N ILE A 301 -12.20 -12.62 1.94
CA ILE A 301 -12.73 -11.54 1.11
C ILE A 301 -13.30 -12.06 -0.22
N ARG A 302 -12.62 -13.01 -0.90
CA ARG A 302 -13.05 -13.59 -2.19
C ARG A 302 -14.11 -14.68 -2.03
N TYR A 303 -13.77 -15.80 -1.39
CA TYR A 303 -14.67 -16.97 -1.40
C TYR A 303 -15.82 -16.82 -0.40
N LEU A 304 -15.53 -16.44 0.86
CA LEU A 304 -16.60 -16.29 1.85
C LEU A 304 -17.48 -15.06 1.52
N GLY A 305 -16.87 -13.94 1.12
CA GLY A 305 -17.57 -12.76 0.61
C GLY A 305 -18.43 -13.06 -0.61
N GLY A 306 -17.86 -13.63 -1.67
CA GLY A 306 -18.57 -13.95 -2.91
C GLY A 306 -19.76 -14.88 -2.72
N LEU A 307 -19.61 -15.93 -1.90
CA LEU A 307 -20.73 -16.84 -1.56
C LEU A 307 -21.86 -16.13 -0.80
N ILE A 308 -21.52 -15.28 0.17
CA ILE A 308 -22.50 -14.54 1.00
C ILE A 308 -23.23 -13.49 0.16
N ALA A 309 -22.52 -12.70 -0.65
CA ALA A 309 -23.15 -11.69 -1.50
C ALA A 309 -23.98 -12.33 -2.61
N ALA A 310 -23.48 -13.39 -3.26
CA ALA A 310 -24.24 -14.13 -4.26
C ALA A 310 -25.55 -14.71 -3.68
N TYR A 311 -25.54 -15.15 -2.42
CA TYR A 311 -26.75 -15.54 -1.69
C TYR A 311 -27.68 -14.34 -1.45
N ASP A 312 -27.18 -13.23 -0.90
CA ASP A 312 -27.97 -12.02 -0.61
C ASP A 312 -28.62 -11.42 -1.88
N VAL A 313 -27.85 -11.22 -2.96
CA VAL A 313 -28.38 -10.63 -4.21
C VAL A 313 -29.38 -11.57 -4.90
N SER A 314 -29.20 -12.89 -4.78
CA SER A 314 -30.12 -13.90 -5.36
C SER A 314 -31.39 -14.16 -4.53
N GLY A 315 -31.63 -13.34 -3.51
CA GLY A 315 -32.88 -13.29 -2.73
C GLY A 315 -32.74 -13.79 -1.29
N GLY A 316 -31.55 -14.19 -0.86
CA GLY A 316 -31.27 -14.68 0.50
C GLY A 316 -32.20 -15.83 0.89
N SER A 317 -32.83 -15.71 2.06
CA SER A 317 -33.79 -16.69 2.59
C SER A 317 -35.07 -16.85 1.74
N SER A 318 -35.32 -15.98 0.78
CA SER A 318 -36.43 -16.06 -0.19
C SER A 318 -35.97 -16.46 -1.59
N GLY A 319 -34.66 -16.64 -1.81
CA GLY A 319 -34.07 -17.16 -3.04
C GLY A 319 -34.00 -18.69 -3.06
N GLN A 320 -33.63 -19.26 -4.21
CA GLN A 320 -33.48 -20.72 -4.38
C GLN A 320 -32.06 -21.24 -4.11
N TYR A 321 -31.06 -20.36 -4.00
CA TYR A 321 -29.63 -20.72 -3.99
C TYR A 321 -29.06 -20.95 -2.58
N LYS A 322 -29.79 -21.70 -1.73
CA LYS A 322 -29.35 -22.03 -0.35
C LYS A 322 -27.96 -22.68 -0.30
N ILE A 323 -27.59 -23.42 -1.35
CA ILE A 323 -26.25 -24.03 -1.49
C ILE A 323 -25.10 -23.05 -1.31
N LEU A 324 -25.27 -21.77 -1.68
CA LEU A 324 -24.24 -20.75 -1.53
C LEU A 324 -23.97 -20.45 -0.04
N LEU A 325 -25.02 -20.31 0.77
CA LEU A 325 -24.90 -20.16 2.22
C LEU A 325 -24.39 -21.44 2.89
N ASP A 326 -24.79 -22.62 2.40
CA ASP A 326 -24.31 -23.90 2.95
C ASP A 326 -22.81 -24.10 2.71
N LYS A 327 -22.31 -23.73 1.52
CA LYS A 327 -20.88 -23.71 1.19
C LYS A 327 -20.13 -22.60 1.94
N ALA A 328 -20.75 -21.45 2.20
CA ALA A 328 -20.16 -20.41 3.05
C ALA A 328 -19.97 -20.88 4.50
N VAL A 329 -20.95 -21.60 5.07
CA VAL A 329 -20.84 -22.22 6.40
C VAL A 329 -19.77 -23.31 6.42
N GLU A 330 -19.66 -24.14 5.37
CA GLU A 330 -18.61 -25.16 5.25
C GLU A 330 -17.21 -24.53 5.31
N LEU A 331 -16.95 -23.51 4.47
CA LEU A 331 -15.68 -22.79 4.48
C LEU A 331 -15.42 -22.10 5.83
N ALA A 332 -16.45 -21.48 6.43
CA ALA A 332 -16.32 -20.83 7.73
C ALA A 332 -16.04 -21.81 8.88
N GLU A 333 -16.48 -23.06 8.84
CA GLU A 333 -16.08 -24.07 9.84
C GLU A 333 -14.60 -24.44 9.76
N ILE A 334 -13.99 -24.33 8.57
CA ILE A 334 -12.55 -24.51 8.35
C ILE A 334 -11.80 -23.28 8.88
N LEU A 335 -12.22 -22.09 8.45
CA LEU A 335 -11.59 -20.82 8.85
C LEU A 335 -11.76 -20.52 10.36
N MET A 336 -12.83 -20.99 11.01
CA MET A 336 -12.96 -20.83 12.47
C MET A 336 -11.83 -21.50 13.26
N GLY A 337 -11.10 -22.46 12.68
CA GLY A 337 -9.92 -23.06 13.30
C GLY A 337 -8.75 -22.09 13.51
N VAL A 338 -8.68 -20.99 12.76
CA VAL A 338 -7.56 -20.04 12.85
C VAL A 338 -7.59 -19.20 14.13
N PHE A 339 -8.74 -19.14 14.81
CA PHE A 339 -8.94 -18.47 16.10
C PHE A 339 -8.77 -19.42 17.32
N ASP A 340 -8.32 -20.67 17.10
CA ASP A 340 -7.88 -21.58 18.17
C ASP A 340 -6.48 -21.20 18.67
N THR A 341 -6.38 -19.96 19.18
CA THR A 341 -5.17 -19.37 19.75
C THR A 341 -5.46 -18.82 21.16
N PRO A 342 -4.47 -18.76 22.07
CA PRO A 342 -4.65 -18.31 23.45
C PRO A 342 -5.29 -16.91 23.61
N ASN A 343 -5.09 -16.01 22.64
CA ASN A 343 -5.60 -14.64 22.65
C ASN A 343 -6.64 -14.36 21.54
N ARG A 344 -7.11 -15.39 20.82
CA ARG A 344 -8.08 -15.29 19.71
C ARG A 344 -7.67 -14.50 18.48
N MET A 345 -6.41 -14.09 18.38
CA MET A 345 -5.90 -13.51 17.13
C MET A 345 -5.68 -14.62 16.08
N PRO A 346 -5.96 -14.35 14.79
CA PRO A 346 -5.98 -15.37 13.74
C PRO A 346 -4.58 -15.84 13.29
N LEU A 347 -4.51 -17.10 12.86
CA LEU A 347 -3.45 -17.60 11.96
C LEU A 347 -3.77 -17.23 10.52
N LEU A 348 -3.17 -16.16 9.99
CA LEU A 348 -3.51 -15.65 8.64
C LEU A 348 -3.00 -16.49 7.46
N TYR A 349 -2.00 -17.33 7.68
CA TYR A 349 -1.53 -18.34 6.72
C TYR A 349 -1.70 -19.71 7.37
N TYR A 350 -2.89 -20.28 7.21
CA TYR A 350 -3.32 -21.45 7.96
C TYR A 350 -2.94 -22.76 7.25
N ARG A 351 -1.99 -23.49 7.83
CA ARG A 351 -1.65 -24.85 7.38
C ARG A 351 -2.72 -25.82 7.87
N TRP A 352 -3.52 -26.32 6.93
CA TRP A 352 -4.82 -26.93 7.19
C TRP A 352 -4.77 -28.44 7.49
N HIS A 353 -3.70 -29.14 7.14
CA HIS A 353 -3.60 -30.59 7.31
C HIS A 353 -2.94 -31.02 8.64
N GLU A 354 -3.17 -32.26 9.05
CA GLU A 354 -2.42 -32.89 10.14
C GLU A 354 -0.96 -33.17 9.73
N PRO A 355 0.00 -33.19 10.68
CA PRO A 355 -0.16 -33.00 12.12
C PRO A 355 -0.14 -31.53 12.57
N TYR A 356 -0.15 -30.55 11.67
CA TYR A 356 -0.08 -29.13 12.05
C TYR A 356 -1.40 -28.65 12.66
N ALA A 357 -2.53 -28.88 11.98
CA ALA A 357 -3.83 -28.33 12.38
C ALA A 357 -4.37 -28.83 13.75
N SER A 358 -3.81 -29.91 14.31
CA SER A 358 -4.18 -30.48 15.61
C SER A 358 -3.18 -30.21 16.76
N GLN A 359 -2.22 -29.32 16.51
CA GLN A 359 -1.35 -28.74 17.54
C GLN A 359 -1.92 -27.41 18.06
N PRO A 360 -1.60 -26.99 19.30
CA PRO A 360 -1.95 -25.67 19.80
C PRO A 360 -1.06 -24.59 19.16
N HIS A 361 -1.64 -23.47 18.76
CA HIS A 361 -0.92 -22.40 18.03
C HIS A 361 -1.00 -21.04 18.73
N ARG A 362 -0.19 -20.09 18.27
CA ARG A 362 -0.33 -18.65 18.56
C ARG A 362 -0.30 -17.89 17.23
N ALA A 363 -0.98 -16.74 17.17
CA ALA A 363 -0.79 -15.78 16.08
C ALA A 363 0.66 -15.25 16.03
N SER A 364 0.98 -14.47 14.99
CA SER A 364 2.34 -14.03 14.68
C SER A 364 2.40 -12.53 14.34
N THR A 365 3.45 -12.09 13.64
CA THR A 365 3.54 -10.76 13.05
C THR A 365 2.70 -10.69 11.78
N VAL A 366 1.64 -9.88 11.81
CA VAL A 366 0.60 -9.76 10.78
C VAL A 366 0.57 -8.38 10.14
N GLY A 367 0.00 -8.24 8.94
CA GLY A 367 -0.40 -6.94 8.40
C GLY A 367 -1.70 -6.47 9.04
N ILE A 368 -1.88 -5.16 9.22
CA ILE A 368 -3.11 -4.62 9.83
C ILE A 368 -4.33 -4.84 8.92
N ALA A 369 -4.20 -4.70 7.58
CA ALA A 369 -5.27 -5.04 6.65
C ALA A 369 -5.70 -6.52 6.79
N GLU A 370 -4.73 -7.45 6.70
CA GLU A 370 -5.01 -8.90 6.82
C GLU A 370 -5.74 -9.26 8.13
N LEU A 371 -5.46 -8.54 9.21
CA LEU A 371 -6.05 -8.73 10.54
C LEU A 371 -7.46 -8.11 10.67
N GLY A 372 -7.64 -6.87 10.19
CA GLY A 372 -8.90 -6.13 10.33
C GLY A 372 -9.97 -6.55 9.32
N THR A 373 -9.56 -6.91 8.10
CA THR A 373 -10.43 -7.15 6.94
C THR A 373 -10.98 -8.59 6.91
N LEU A 374 -11.55 -9.00 8.04
CA LEU A 374 -12.32 -10.24 8.22
C LEU A 374 -13.73 -9.96 8.79
N SER A 375 -13.98 -8.74 9.26
CA SER A 375 -15.12 -8.45 10.13
C SER A 375 -16.47 -8.57 9.43
N MET A 376 -16.58 -8.10 8.19
CA MET A 376 -17.87 -7.98 7.49
C MET A 376 -18.44 -9.34 7.10
N GLU A 377 -17.59 -10.23 6.59
CA GLU A 377 -17.94 -11.56 6.09
C GLU A 377 -18.46 -12.43 7.23
N PHE A 378 -17.68 -12.52 8.32
CA PHE A 378 -18.05 -13.28 9.51
C PHE A 378 -19.25 -12.65 10.25
N THR A 379 -19.40 -11.32 10.24
CA THR A 379 -20.60 -10.64 10.77
C THR A 379 -21.83 -10.96 9.94
N ARG A 380 -21.74 -10.89 8.61
CA ARG A 380 -22.88 -11.18 7.73
C ARG A 380 -23.26 -12.66 7.82
N LEU A 381 -22.29 -13.56 7.92
CA LEU A 381 -22.55 -14.98 8.19
C LEU A 381 -23.24 -15.19 9.54
N ALA A 382 -22.84 -14.49 10.60
CA ALA A 382 -23.52 -14.53 11.89
C ALA A 382 -24.98 -14.03 11.81
N GLN A 383 -25.22 -12.92 11.09
CA GLN A 383 -26.56 -12.40 10.83
C GLN A 383 -27.45 -13.39 10.06
N LEU A 384 -26.91 -14.04 9.02
CA LEU A 384 -27.65 -14.98 8.17
C LEU A 384 -27.91 -16.34 8.82
N THR A 385 -27.02 -16.81 9.69
CA THR A 385 -27.09 -18.14 10.32
C THR A 385 -27.61 -18.13 11.76
N GLY A 386 -27.66 -16.96 12.41
CA GLY A 386 -27.86 -16.84 13.86
C GLY A 386 -26.69 -17.38 14.71
N THR A 387 -25.55 -17.73 14.10
CA THR A 387 -24.45 -18.43 14.78
C THR A 387 -23.41 -17.41 15.28
N ASN A 388 -23.62 -16.94 16.50
CA ASN A 388 -22.87 -15.84 17.13
C ASN A 388 -21.34 -16.00 17.17
N LYS A 389 -20.79 -17.23 17.14
CA LYS A 389 -19.33 -17.46 17.22
C LYS A 389 -18.54 -16.79 16.08
N TYR A 390 -19.14 -16.63 14.91
CA TYR A 390 -18.50 -15.96 13.77
C TYR A 390 -18.30 -14.47 14.09
N TYR A 391 -19.29 -13.82 14.72
CA TYR A 391 -19.19 -12.45 15.21
C TYR A 391 -18.20 -12.32 16.37
N ASP A 392 -18.29 -13.20 17.38
CA ASP A 392 -17.42 -13.15 18.56
C ASP A 392 -15.93 -13.26 18.23
N ALA A 393 -15.56 -13.99 17.16
CA ALA A 393 -14.19 -14.11 16.70
C ALA A 393 -13.62 -12.77 16.20
N ILE A 394 -14.33 -12.11 15.28
CA ILE A 394 -13.89 -10.84 14.69
C ILE A 394 -14.05 -9.66 15.65
N ASP A 395 -15.03 -9.70 16.54
CA ASP A 395 -15.30 -8.59 17.47
C ASP A 395 -14.16 -8.43 18.50
N ARG A 396 -13.45 -9.55 18.82
CA ARG A 396 -12.24 -9.54 19.67
C ARG A 396 -11.05 -8.88 18.98
N ILE A 397 -10.96 -8.94 17.66
CA ILE A 397 -9.94 -8.21 16.89
C ILE A 397 -10.21 -6.71 16.98
N THR A 398 -11.47 -6.30 16.80
CA THR A 398 -11.85 -4.89 16.95
C THR A 398 -11.57 -4.37 18.36
N ASP A 399 -11.90 -5.13 19.40
CA ASP A 399 -11.56 -4.77 20.79
C ASP A 399 -10.04 -4.59 20.97
N ALA A 400 -9.23 -5.54 20.48
CA ALA A 400 -7.77 -5.49 20.61
C ALA A 400 -7.12 -4.33 19.81
N LEU A 401 -7.73 -3.90 18.70
CA LEU A 401 -7.33 -2.69 17.97
C LEU A 401 -7.68 -1.41 18.73
N ILE A 402 -8.84 -1.36 19.40
CA ILE A 402 -9.22 -0.23 20.27
C ILE A 402 -8.29 -0.15 21.49
N GLU A 403 -7.94 -1.29 22.10
CA GLU A 403 -6.95 -1.36 23.18
C GLU A 403 -5.58 -0.86 22.72
N MET A 404 -5.12 -1.24 21.52
CA MET A 404 -3.87 -0.73 20.95
C MET A 404 -3.90 0.79 20.69
N GLN A 405 -5.01 1.30 20.15
CA GLN A 405 -5.19 2.74 19.92
C GLN A 405 -5.24 3.52 21.25
N ALA A 406 -5.86 2.96 22.28
CA ALA A 406 -5.92 3.55 23.63
C ALA A 406 -4.60 3.47 24.40
N ALA A 407 -3.77 2.45 24.14
CA ALA A 407 -2.40 2.34 24.67
C ALA A 407 -1.43 3.34 24.00
N GLY A 408 -1.73 3.76 22.77
CA GLY A 408 -1.02 4.79 22.02
C GLY A 408 -0.21 4.23 20.84
N THR A 409 -0.52 4.71 19.64
CA THR A 409 0.27 4.53 18.41
C THR A 409 1.17 5.75 18.16
N ASP A 410 2.27 5.61 17.40
CA ASP A 410 3.20 6.74 17.12
C ASP A 410 2.47 7.95 16.53
N ILE A 411 1.49 7.66 15.66
CA ILE A 411 0.54 8.61 15.10
C ILE A 411 -0.85 8.24 15.64
N PRO A 412 -1.42 9.00 16.59
CA PRO A 412 -2.76 8.73 17.12
C PRO A 412 -3.79 8.67 15.98
N GLY A 413 -4.52 7.56 15.89
CA GLY A 413 -5.47 7.31 14.81
C GLY A 413 -5.01 6.30 13.76
N LEU A 414 -3.70 6.11 13.57
CA LEU A 414 -3.15 5.16 12.59
C LEU A 414 -2.41 4.01 13.26
N PHE A 415 -2.64 2.79 12.76
CA PHE A 415 -1.94 1.57 13.15
C PHE A 415 -0.67 1.38 12.31
N PRO A 416 0.39 0.74 12.86
CA PRO A 416 1.59 0.43 12.10
C PRO A 416 1.32 -0.69 11.07
N GLU A 417 2.05 -0.65 9.95
CA GLU A 417 1.97 -1.61 8.84
C GLU A 417 2.06 -3.09 9.28
N ARG A 418 2.89 -3.40 10.29
CA ARG A 418 3.07 -4.74 10.86
C ARG A 418 2.84 -4.75 12.38
N ILE A 419 1.95 -5.63 12.84
CA ILE A 419 1.52 -5.79 14.24
C ILE A 419 1.93 -7.18 14.74
N ASP A 420 2.51 -7.27 15.94
CA ASP A 420 2.66 -8.54 16.65
C ASP A 420 1.34 -8.90 17.34
N ALA A 421 0.61 -9.84 16.73
CA ALA A 421 -0.65 -10.35 17.23
C ALA A 421 -0.51 -11.60 18.11
N SER A 422 0.72 -12.06 18.41
CA SER A 422 0.97 -13.30 19.17
C SER A 422 0.54 -13.25 20.64
N GLY A 423 0.32 -12.04 21.16
CA GLY A 423 0.03 -11.76 22.56
C GLY A 423 1.21 -12.06 23.51
N CYS A 424 2.43 -12.27 22.99
CA CYS A 424 3.53 -12.87 23.76
C CYS A 424 4.82 -12.03 23.76
N ASN A 425 5.13 -11.35 24.87
CA ASN A 425 6.34 -10.53 24.98
C ASN A 425 7.61 -11.37 25.24
N ARG A 426 8.11 -12.00 24.18
CA ARG A 426 9.32 -12.85 24.20
C ARG A 426 10.61 -12.08 24.53
N THR A 427 10.70 -10.80 24.17
CA THR A 427 11.89 -9.98 24.47
C THR A 427 12.01 -9.68 25.97
N ALA A 428 10.89 -9.41 26.65
CA ALA A 428 10.88 -9.21 28.09
C ALA A 428 11.23 -10.50 28.86
N THR A 429 10.86 -11.68 28.34
CA THR A 429 11.16 -12.96 29.00
C THR A 429 12.62 -13.34 28.80
N THR A 430 13.18 -13.30 27.58
CA THR A 430 14.63 -13.49 27.34
C THR A 430 15.50 -12.53 28.17
N ARG A 431 15.09 -11.27 28.34
CA ARG A 431 15.81 -10.31 29.21
C ARG A 431 15.65 -10.63 30.71
N THR A 432 14.53 -11.22 31.13
CA THR A 432 14.35 -11.69 32.51
C THR A 432 15.20 -12.95 32.76
N GLU A 433 15.28 -13.85 31.79
CA GLU A 433 16.12 -15.06 31.84
C GLU A 433 17.60 -14.73 31.92
N SER A 434 18.11 -13.81 31.09
CA SER A 434 19.53 -13.41 31.15
C SER A 434 19.89 -12.79 32.49
N LEU A 435 19.06 -11.87 33.02
CA LEU A 435 19.26 -11.28 34.36
C LEU A 435 19.15 -12.34 35.47
N SER A 436 18.28 -13.34 35.32
CA SER A 436 18.13 -14.47 36.25
C SER A 436 19.34 -15.41 36.18
N GLN A 437 19.91 -15.65 35.00
CA GLN A 437 21.14 -16.40 34.82
C GLN A 437 22.34 -15.64 35.40
N GLU A 438 22.50 -14.35 35.12
CA GLU A 438 23.54 -13.49 35.71
C GLU A 438 23.46 -13.49 37.24
N ALA A 439 22.25 -13.38 37.82
CA ALA A 439 22.04 -13.49 39.26
C ALA A 439 22.38 -14.88 39.82
N ARG A 440 22.03 -15.96 39.11
CA ARG A 440 22.41 -17.34 39.48
C ARG A 440 23.91 -17.56 39.38
N GLU A 441 24.59 -17.00 38.38
CA GLU A 441 26.04 -17.06 38.24
C GLU A 441 26.76 -16.24 39.33
N GLN A 442 26.21 -15.09 39.73
CA GLN A 442 26.69 -14.35 40.92
C GLN A 442 26.52 -15.15 42.22
N VAL A 443 25.37 -15.79 42.44
CA VAL A 443 25.15 -16.63 43.64
C VAL A 443 26.03 -17.90 43.63
N ASN A 444 26.22 -18.53 42.48
CA ASN A 444 27.07 -19.72 42.33
C ASN A 444 28.57 -19.42 42.37
N SER A 445 28.98 -18.18 42.11
CA SER A 445 30.37 -17.71 42.26
C SER A 445 30.64 -17.02 43.61
N ALA A 446 29.60 -16.80 44.42
CA ALA A 446 29.75 -16.28 45.78
C ALA A 446 30.36 -17.35 46.71
N ASP A 447 31.45 -16.97 47.40
CA ASP A 447 32.07 -17.78 48.44
C ASP A 447 31.19 -17.78 49.71
N LEU A 448 30.33 -18.81 49.81
CA LEU A 448 29.38 -19.01 50.91
C LEU A 448 30.04 -19.23 52.29
N THR A 449 31.37 -19.16 52.41
CA THR A 449 32.08 -19.20 53.70
C THR A 449 32.24 -17.83 54.36
N ARG A 450 31.84 -16.74 53.70
CA ARG A 450 31.80 -15.38 54.27
C ARG A 450 30.37 -14.98 54.67
N GLU A 451 30.22 -14.35 55.84
CA GLU A 451 28.96 -13.72 56.23
C GLU A 451 28.65 -12.53 55.29
N PRO A 452 27.36 -12.28 54.97
CA PRO A 452 26.98 -11.19 54.07
C PRO A 452 27.19 -9.83 54.74
N GLU A 453 28.13 -9.03 54.24
CA GLU A 453 28.21 -7.61 54.60
C GLU A 453 26.93 -6.89 54.13
N GLY A 454 26.26 -6.20 55.06
CA GLY A 454 25.04 -5.44 54.75
C GLY A 454 25.31 -4.29 53.78
N PHE A 455 24.35 -4.04 52.88
CA PHE A 455 24.45 -2.99 51.86
C PHE A 455 24.64 -1.60 52.50
N ASP A 456 25.80 -1.00 52.24
CA ASP A 456 26.18 0.34 52.70
C ASP A 456 26.04 1.34 51.54
N PRO A 457 24.97 2.16 51.51
CA PRO A 457 24.75 3.13 50.44
C PRO A 457 25.77 4.28 50.43
N THR A 458 26.60 4.45 51.47
CA THR A 458 27.58 5.56 51.53
C THR A 458 28.81 5.33 50.65
N LYS A 459 29.00 4.12 50.12
CA LYS A 459 30.08 3.78 49.17
C LYS A 459 29.79 4.17 47.71
N LEU A 460 28.61 4.74 47.42
CA LEU A 460 28.21 5.21 46.08
C LEU A 460 28.12 6.75 46.00
N GLY A 461 29.27 7.40 46.09
CA GLY A 461 29.53 8.65 45.37
C GLY A 461 30.61 8.39 44.31
N GLY A 462 30.58 8.99 43.13
CA GLY A 462 29.65 9.98 42.58
C GLY A 462 30.22 10.51 41.26
N ASP A 463 29.39 11.25 40.49
CA ASP A 463 29.75 11.91 39.22
C ASP A 463 30.14 10.93 38.07
N LEU A 464 29.43 10.80 36.94
CA LEU A 464 28.64 11.75 36.14
C LEU A 464 29.41 13.02 35.77
N ALA A 465 30.06 13.03 34.60
CA ALA A 465 30.64 14.22 33.99
C ALA A 465 30.34 14.26 32.48
N SER A 466 29.93 15.45 32.00
CA SER A 466 29.72 15.76 30.57
C SER A 466 31.00 16.38 29.96
N PRO A 467 31.10 16.55 28.62
CA PRO A 467 32.39 16.57 27.93
C PRO A 467 33.05 17.95 27.77
N ALA A 468 34.39 17.98 27.81
CA ALA A 468 35.22 18.96 27.08
C ALA A 468 36.71 18.52 27.00
N GLN A 469 37.45 19.13 26.05
CA GLN A 469 38.92 19.30 26.00
C GLN A 469 39.85 18.09 25.69
N LEU A 470 40.37 18.11 24.45
CA LEU A 470 41.68 17.59 23.99
C LEU A 470 42.84 18.37 24.68
N PRO A 471 44.14 17.93 24.69
CA PRO A 471 44.80 17.24 23.57
C PRO A 471 46.00 16.26 23.82
N GLN A 472 46.53 15.73 22.71
CA GLN A 472 47.95 15.41 22.39
C GLN A 472 48.63 14.05 22.73
N ALA A 473 49.38 13.59 21.71
CA ALA A 473 50.72 12.95 21.76
C ALA A 473 50.92 11.41 21.84
N ASP A 474 50.80 10.76 20.67
CA ASP A 474 51.88 10.01 19.97
C ASP A 474 52.42 8.64 20.49
N SER A 475 53.14 7.96 19.60
CA SER A 475 53.79 6.63 19.66
C SER A 475 52.85 5.42 19.87
N ARG A 476 52.65 4.50 18.92
CA ARG A 476 53.52 3.69 18.03
C ARG A 476 53.98 2.35 18.63
N TRP A 477 53.74 1.33 17.80
CA TRP A 477 54.20 -0.05 17.80
C TRP A 477 55.61 -0.30 18.38
N GLU A 478 55.74 -1.37 19.15
CA GLU A 478 56.95 -2.20 19.38
C GLU A 478 56.55 -3.39 20.29
N ASP A 479 57.19 -4.56 20.27
CA ASP A 479 57.40 -5.46 19.13
C ASP A 479 57.21 -6.92 19.62
N LYS A 480 57.14 -7.88 18.69
CA LYS A 480 57.00 -9.33 18.98
C LYS A 480 58.23 -9.90 19.69
N LEU A 481 58.06 -11.08 20.28
CA LEU A 481 58.87 -12.32 20.16
C LEU A 481 58.40 -13.30 21.27
N GLN A 482 58.46 -14.62 21.16
CA GLN A 482 59.28 -15.50 20.30
C GLN A 482 58.47 -16.58 19.55
N ARG A 483 59.16 -17.34 18.69
CA ARG A 483 58.77 -18.64 18.11
C ARG A 483 59.52 -19.76 18.90
N ARG A 484 59.47 -21.07 18.68
CA ARG A 484 58.89 -22.02 17.70
C ARG A 484 59.09 -23.46 18.24
N ASP A 485 58.49 -24.51 17.66
CA ASP A 485 59.19 -25.68 17.05
C ASP A 485 58.29 -26.91 16.79
N VAL A 486 58.78 -27.88 15.98
CA VAL A 486 58.05 -28.95 15.25
C VAL A 486 59.00 -30.12 14.94
N PRO A 487 58.62 -31.41 15.16
CA PRO A 487 58.41 -32.41 14.07
C PRO A 487 57.11 -33.26 14.27
N VAL A 488 56.39 -33.83 13.30
CA VAL A 488 56.66 -34.49 11.97
C VAL A 488 56.95 -36.00 12.05
N ASP A 489 56.06 -36.81 11.44
CA ASP A 489 56.33 -38.10 10.75
C ASP A 489 55.05 -38.59 9.98
N THR A 490 55.11 -39.75 9.32
CA THR A 490 54.80 -39.87 7.86
C THR A 490 54.06 -41.14 7.37
N ASP A 491 53.55 -41.05 6.13
CA ASP A 491 53.32 -42.08 5.07
C ASP A 491 52.26 -43.23 5.16
N GLU A 492 51.34 -43.16 4.17
CA GLU A 492 50.69 -44.17 3.28
C GLU A 492 50.10 -45.55 3.73
N ALA A 493 48.81 -45.73 3.39
CA ALA A 493 48.17 -46.89 2.71
C ALA A 493 48.10 -48.29 3.38
N THR A 494 47.04 -49.12 3.22
CA THR A 494 45.65 -49.00 2.71
C THR A 494 44.81 -50.22 3.17
N LYS A 495 43.53 -50.00 3.56
CA LYS A 495 42.33 -50.80 3.19
C LYS A 495 41.07 -50.26 3.88
N ALA A 496 39.89 -50.73 3.48
CA ALA A 496 38.62 -50.04 3.68
C ALA A 496 37.64 -50.75 4.65
N GLY A 497 36.78 -49.94 5.27
CA GLY A 497 35.50 -50.37 5.85
C GLY A 497 35.39 -50.28 7.37
N ASP A 498 34.95 -49.13 7.89
CA ASP A 498 34.02 -49.07 9.03
C ASP A 498 33.23 -47.75 9.06
N GLN A 499 32.23 -47.65 9.93
CA GLN A 499 31.34 -46.50 10.12
C GLN A 499 31.61 -45.76 11.44
N THR A 500 31.19 -44.49 11.51
CA THR A 500 31.15 -43.62 12.72
C THR A 500 32.51 -43.20 13.33
N PRO A 501 32.55 -42.20 14.24
CA PRO A 501 31.65 -41.06 14.42
C PRO A 501 32.37 -39.70 14.25
N ALA A 502 31.64 -38.68 13.78
CA ALA A 502 32.10 -37.29 13.89
C ALA A 502 31.89 -36.76 15.31
N ARG A 503 32.82 -35.94 15.81
CA ARG A 503 32.80 -35.37 17.17
C ARG A 503 31.63 -34.39 17.35
N SER A 504 30.90 -34.53 18.45
CA SER A 504 29.94 -33.53 18.90
C SER A 504 30.64 -32.24 19.35
N GLY A 505 30.11 -31.09 18.94
CA GLY A 505 30.22 -29.86 19.72
C GLY A 505 29.28 -29.92 20.93
N PRO A 506 29.44 -29.03 21.93
CA PRO A 506 28.55 -29.01 23.09
C PRO A 506 27.14 -28.57 22.65
N GLN A 507 26.22 -29.53 22.53
CA GLN A 507 24.79 -29.22 22.48
C GLN A 507 24.41 -28.59 23.81
N GLN A 508 23.88 -27.37 23.78
CA GLN A 508 23.13 -26.83 24.91
C GLN A 508 21.87 -27.69 25.05
N ALA A 509 21.71 -28.36 26.19
CA ALA A 509 20.44 -28.97 26.54
C ALA A 509 19.44 -27.86 26.90
N PRO A 510 18.16 -27.96 26.51
CA PRO A 510 17.13 -27.03 26.98
C PRO A 510 16.99 -27.14 28.51
N PRO A 511 16.65 -26.04 29.22
CA PRO A 511 16.56 -26.05 30.67
C PRO A 511 15.44 -26.97 31.16
N LEU A 512 15.72 -27.73 32.22
CA LEU A 512 14.79 -28.67 32.82
C LEU A 512 14.15 -28.09 34.09
N ALA A 513 12.87 -28.37 34.28
CA ALA A 513 12.13 -28.14 35.51
C ALA A 513 12.53 -29.16 36.60
N ALA A 514 12.07 -28.93 37.83
CA ALA A 514 12.50 -29.66 39.02
C ALA A 514 12.09 -31.15 39.08
N ASP A 515 11.27 -31.63 38.14
CA ASP A 515 10.87 -33.03 37.97
C ASP A 515 11.62 -33.76 36.84
N GLY A 516 12.39 -33.05 36.01
CA GLY A 516 13.10 -33.58 34.84
C GLY A 516 12.39 -33.38 33.49
N SER A 517 11.25 -32.69 33.44
CA SER A 517 10.63 -32.18 32.20
C SER A 517 11.34 -30.91 31.70
N SER A 518 11.12 -30.49 30.44
CA SER A 518 11.80 -29.33 29.83
C SER A 518 10.90 -28.11 29.64
N ALA A 519 11.33 -26.98 30.19
CA ALA A 519 10.89 -25.60 29.95
C ALA A 519 9.40 -25.33 29.69
N ASP A 520 8.74 -24.69 30.66
CA ASP A 520 7.61 -23.80 30.37
C ASP A 520 8.08 -22.66 29.46
N TRP A 521 7.32 -22.36 28.40
CA TRP A 521 7.63 -21.26 27.47
C TRP A 521 7.12 -19.92 28.03
N ASP A 522 7.70 -19.54 29.18
CA ASP A 522 7.35 -18.38 30.01
C ASP A 522 7.05 -17.15 29.13
N CYS A 523 5.76 -16.81 29.00
CA CYS A 523 5.24 -15.88 28.00
C CYS A 523 4.49 -14.74 28.69
N LYS A 524 5.13 -13.58 28.82
CA LYS A 524 4.48 -12.39 29.42
C LYS A 524 3.35 -11.89 28.50
N PRO A 525 2.09 -11.81 28.96
CA PRO A 525 0.99 -11.30 28.17
C PRO A 525 1.21 -9.88 27.67
N GLN A 526 0.81 -9.61 26.43
CA GLN A 526 0.68 -8.29 25.83
C GLN A 526 -0.57 -8.24 24.95
N GLY A 527 -1.09 -7.04 24.69
CA GLY A 527 -2.06 -6.81 23.62
C GLY A 527 -1.39 -6.80 22.24
N LEU A 528 -2.05 -6.19 21.26
CA LEU A 528 -1.42 -5.88 19.97
C LEU A 528 -0.35 -4.79 20.15
N VAL A 529 0.81 -4.97 19.53
CA VAL A 529 1.92 -4.00 19.55
C VAL A 529 2.56 -3.90 18.17
N SER A 530 3.30 -2.81 17.88
CA SER A 530 4.12 -2.75 16.66
C SER A 530 5.13 -3.90 16.65
N SER A 531 5.24 -4.63 15.53
CA SER A 531 6.30 -5.65 15.35
C SER A 531 7.71 -5.05 15.31
N SER A 532 7.83 -3.73 15.13
CA SER A 532 9.08 -2.99 15.09
C SER A 532 9.04 -1.85 16.11
N PRO A 533 9.72 -1.97 17.27
CA PRO A 533 9.67 -0.97 18.33
C PRO A 533 10.55 0.27 18.04
N ASN A 534 11.17 0.36 16.86
CA ASN A 534 12.04 1.49 16.49
C ASN A 534 11.70 2.16 15.16
N TYR A 535 10.82 1.56 14.35
CA TYR A 535 10.42 2.04 13.03
C TYR A 535 8.98 1.62 12.76
N GLY A 536 8.08 2.57 12.49
CA GLY A 536 6.72 2.33 12.03
C GLY A 536 6.52 2.86 10.61
N HIS A 537 5.64 2.20 9.85
CA HIS A 537 5.19 2.64 8.53
C HIS A 537 3.68 2.90 8.57
N TYR A 538 3.27 4.02 7.97
CA TYR A 538 1.89 4.51 8.02
C TYR A 538 1.49 5.10 6.66
N HIS A 539 0.51 4.50 5.99
CA HIS A 539 -0.01 4.88 4.67
C HIS A 539 -1.39 4.25 4.40
N MET A 540 -1.98 4.59 3.25
CA MET A 540 -3.23 4.01 2.75
C MET A 540 -3.03 3.02 1.58
N GLY A 541 -1.79 2.58 1.32
CA GLY A 541 -1.52 1.47 0.40
C GLY A 541 -1.58 0.08 1.06
N GLY A 542 -1.17 -0.93 0.26
CA GLY A 542 -1.13 -2.37 0.56
C GLY A 542 -0.76 -2.74 1.99
N ALA A 543 -1.47 -3.71 2.56
CA ALA A 543 -1.36 -4.18 3.95
C ALA A 543 -1.84 -3.21 5.04
N GLN A 544 -2.40 -2.05 4.66
CA GLN A 544 -3.04 -1.12 5.60
C GLN A 544 -4.46 -0.68 5.19
N ASP A 545 -4.63 -0.30 3.92
CA ASP A 545 -5.89 0.01 3.23
C ASP A 545 -7.21 -0.47 3.89
N SER A 546 -7.54 -1.75 3.72
CA SER A 546 -8.90 -2.29 3.89
C SER A 546 -9.34 -2.41 5.36
N ALA A 547 -8.41 -2.38 6.31
CA ALA A 547 -8.77 -2.31 7.74
C ALA A 547 -9.44 -0.96 8.06
N TYR A 548 -8.93 0.14 7.51
CA TYR A 548 -9.51 1.47 7.68
C TYR A 548 -10.84 1.60 6.92
N GLU A 549 -10.95 0.95 5.76
CA GLU A 549 -12.16 0.83 4.96
C GLU A 549 -13.29 0.09 5.69
N TYR A 550 -12.94 -0.96 6.45
CA TYR A 550 -13.91 -1.78 7.16
C TYR A 550 -14.50 -1.08 8.38
N PHE A 551 -13.83 -0.11 9.01
CA PHE A 551 -14.41 0.64 10.14
C PHE A 551 -15.79 1.28 9.81
N PRO A 552 -15.95 2.13 8.77
CA PRO A 552 -17.25 2.70 8.40
C PRO A 552 -18.20 1.64 7.80
N LYS A 553 -17.70 0.69 7.00
CA LYS A 553 -18.53 -0.35 6.36
C LYS A 553 -19.14 -1.33 7.38
N GLN A 554 -18.39 -1.72 8.41
CA GLN A 554 -18.82 -2.59 9.50
C GLN A 554 -19.84 -1.91 10.42
N TYR A 555 -19.66 -0.61 10.74
CA TYR A 555 -20.68 0.20 11.42
C TYR A 555 -22.00 0.18 10.64
N LEU A 556 -21.92 0.32 9.31
CA LEU A 556 -23.09 0.32 8.41
C LEU A 556 -23.77 -1.06 8.32
N LEU A 557 -22.99 -2.14 8.29
CA LEU A 557 -23.47 -3.53 8.26
C LEU A 557 -24.21 -3.94 9.55
N LEU A 558 -23.75 -3.43 10.69
CA LEU A 558 -24.39 -3.56 12.01
C LEU A 558 -25.53 -2.55 12.23
N ASN A 559 -25.92 -1.80 11.20
CA ASN A 559 -26.94 -0.74 11.24
C ASN A 559 -26.73 0.25 12.41
N GLY A 560 -25.46 0.57 12.72
CA GLY A 560 -25.05 1.50 13.77
C GLY A 560 -25.25 1.00 15.21
N LEU A 561 -25.63 -0.26 15.43
CA LEU A 561 -25.84 -0.84 16.77
C LEU A 561 -24.55 -1.01 17.60
N GLU A 562 -23.38 -1.00 16.95
CA GLU A 562 -22.08 -1.12 17.59
C GLU A 562 -21.28 0.19 17.40
N PRO A 563 -21.30 1.11 18.39
CA PRO A 563 -20.73 2.44 18.23
C PRO A 563 -19.20 2.47 18.16
N LYS A 564 -18.48 1.42 18.58
CA LYS A 564 -17.00 1.46 18.70
C LYS A 564 -16.26 1.61 17.36
N TYR A 565 -16.90 1.28 16.25
CA TYR A 565 -16.37 1.52 14.90
C TYR A 565 -16.33 2.99 14.48
N ARG A 566 -17.15 3.86 15.10
CA ARG A 566 -17.16 5.30 14.81
C ARG A 566 -15.82 5.99 15.18
N PRO A 567 -15.31 5.93 16.42
CA PRO A 567 -14.04 6.57 16.77
C PRO A 567 -12.85 5.96 16.02
N LEU A 568 -12.87 4.65 15.71
CA LEU A 568 -11.85 4.03 14.86
C LEU A 568 -11.74 4.76 13.51
N TYR A 569 -12.86 5.01 12.83
CA TYR A 569 -12.89 5.77 11.58
C TYR A 569 -12.57 7.26 11.77
N GLU A 570 -13.18 7.95 12.73
CA GLU A 570 -13.01 9.40 12.90
C GLU A 570 -11.56 9.75 13.26
N ASN A 571 -10.93 9.01 14.17
CA ASN A 571 -9.51 9.16 14.51
C ASN A 571 -8.60 8.87 13.30
N THR A 572 -8.95 7.86 12.48
CA THR A 572 -8.21 7.53 11.25
C THR A 572 -8.24 8.69 10.26
N ILE A 573 -9.42 9.24 9.96
CA ILE A 573 -9.59 10.32 8.97
C ILE A 573 -8.88 11.59 9.42
N ASP A 574 -9.00 11.96 10.70
CA ASP A 574 -8.34 13.16 11.22
C ASP A 574 -6.81 13.02 11.21
N ALA A 575 -6.27 11.82 11.47
CA ALA A 575 -4.85 11.52 11.32
C ALA A 575 -4.36 11.51 9.86
N ILE A 576 -5.15 10.99 8.91
CA ILE A 576 -4.82 11.09 7.47
C ILE A 576 -4.78 12.57 7.04
N ASN A 577 -5.78 13.36 7.45
CA ASN A 577 -5.86 14.79 7.13
C ASN A 577 -4.66 15.59 7.64
N GLU A 578 -4.13 15.26 8.82
CA GLU A 578 -2.97 15.93 9.43
C GLU A 578 -1.63 15.43 8.84
N TRP A 579 -1.40 14.11 8.78
CA TRP A 579 -0.08 13.54 8.53
C TRP A 579 0.17 13.08 7.10
N LEU A 580 -0.81 12.41 6.48
CA LEU A 580 -0.60 11.68 5.22
C LEU A 580 -1.09 12.43 3.98
N LEU A 581 -2.13 13.25 4.10
CA LEU A 581 -2.69 14.02 2.99
C LEU A 581 -1.61 14.96 2.40
N TYR A 582 -1.58 15.06 1.08
CA TYR A 582 -0.77 16.05 0.37
C TYR A 582 -1.41 16.43 -0.97
N ARG A 583 -0.93 17.54 -1.55
CA ARG A 583 -1.25 17.96 -2.91
C ARG A 583 -0.04 17.77 -3.82
N PRO A 584 -0.17 17.15 -5.00
CA PRO A 584 0.92 17.08 -5.97
C PRO A 584 1.06 18.39 -6.76
N MET A 585 2.30 18.72 -7.15
CA MET A 585 2.61 19.84 -8.04
C MET A 585 2.47 19.40 -9.51
N ILE A 586 1.36 19.79 -10.15
CA ILE A 586 0.94 19.27 -11.47
C ILE A 586 0.84 20.38 -12.53
N LYS A 587 1.18 20.04 -13.78
CA LYS A 587 1.33 20.99 -14.90
C LYS A 587 0.04 21.44 -15.59
N ASP A 588 -1.11 20.89 -15.21
CA ASP A 588 -2.41 21.22 -15.79
C ASP A 588 -3.24 22.05 -14.79
N ASP A 589 -3.40 23.34 -15.10
CA ASP A 589 -4.14 24.32 -14.30
C ASP A 589 -5.61 23.95 -14.06
N GLY A 590 -6.18 23.00 -14.80
CA GLY A 590 -7.57 22.56 -14.64
C GLY A 590 -7.87 21.76 -13.37
N TRP A 591 -6.88 21.08 -12.78
CA TRP A 591 -7.11 20.08 -11.73
C TRP A 591 -7.00 20.63 -10.30
N ASP A 592 -7.81 20.10 -9.38
CA ASP A 592 -7.70 20.29 -7.94
C ASP A 592 -7.78 18.90 -7.29
N VAL A 593 -6.62 18.37 -6.90
CA VAL A 593 -6.46 16.96 -6.49
C VAL A 593 -5.61 16.81 -5.23
N PHE A 594 -5.80 15.68 -4.55
CA PHE A 594 -5.01 15.23 -3.40
C PHE A 594 -4.59 13.77 -3.57
N PHE A 595 -3.56 13.37 -2.83
CA PHE A 595 -3.14 11.98 -2.62
C PHE A 595 -2.78 11.77 -1.14
N THR A 596 -2.56 10.51 -0.75
CA THR A 596 -2.09 10.12 0.58
C THR A 596 -0.67 9.55 0.49
N GLY A 597 0.28 10.22 1.12
CA GLY A 597 1.67 9.78 1.19
C GLY A 597 1.89 8.65 2.19
N LYS A 598 3.16 8.25 2.35
CA LYS A 598 3.62 7.34 3.41
C LYS A 598 4.48 8.13 4.41
N LEU A 599 4.28 7.88 5.71
CA LEU A 599 5.15 8.37 6.77
C LEU A 599 5.90 7.18 7.38
N THR A 600 7.20 7.36 7.59
CA THR A 600 8.04 6.40 8.33
C THR A 600 8.57 7.05 9.59
N THR A 601 8.20 6.50 10.74
CA THR A 601 8.68 6.95 12.05
C THR A 601 10.03 6.31 12.37
N SER A 602 10.82 6.96 13.22
CA SER A 602 12.09 6.46 13.75
C SER A 602 12.22 6.92 15.20
N SER A 603 12.49 5.99 16.13
CA SER A 603 12.77 6.33 17.54
C SER A 603 14.27 6.52 17.84
N ARG A 604 15.14 6.33 16.85
CA ARG A 604 16.60 6.42 17.01
C ARG A 604 17.08 7.87 16.94
N GLY A 605 17.36 8.47 18.10
CA GLY A 605 18.41 9.48 18.34
C GLY A 605 18.31 10.80 17.57
N ASP A 606 18.50 10.74 16.25
CA ASP A 606 18.45 11.83 15.29
C ASP A 606 17.01 11.93 14.74
N SER A 607 16.09 12.40 15.60
CA SER A 607 14.64 12.18 15.50
C SER A 607 13.94 13.01 14.41
N GLU A 608 14.08 12.60 13.16
CA GLU A 608 13.29 13.11 12.03
C GLU A 608 12.49 11.97 11.37
N TRP A 609 11.18 12.21 11.18
CA TRP A 609 10.25 11.29 10.50
C TRP A 609 10.25 11.56 9.00
N LEU A 610 10.17 10.49 8.21
CA LEU A 610 10.39 10.52 6.77
C LEU A 610 9.05 10.50 6.02
N LYS A 611 8.66 11.61 5.37
CA LYS A 611 7.45 11.65 4.52
C LYS A 611 7.80 11.43 3.05
N THR A 612 7.06 10.52 2.38
CA THR A 612 7.09 10.32 0.92
C THR A 612 5.75 10.68 0.28
N TYR A 613 5.84 11.14 -0.96
CA TYR A 613 4.72 11.66 -1.75
C TYR A 613 4.25 10.62 -2.77
N ASP A 614 3.62 9.59 -2.21
CA ASP A 614 3.19 8.36 -2.88
C ASP A 614 1.93 8.55 -3.73
N MET A 615 2.00 8.14 -4.99
CA MET A 615 0.86 7.69 -5.78
C MET A 615 0.86 6.16 -5.78
N ALA A 616 -0.11 5.53 -5.13
CA ALA A 616 -0.36 4.09 -5.23
C ALA A 616 -1.75 3.85 -5.84
N HIS A 617 -1.89 2.85 -6.71
CA HIS A 617 -3.21 2.47 -7.23
C HIS A 617 -4.12 1.93 -6.12
N LEU A 618 -3.59 1.02 -5.28
CA LEU A 618 -4.25 0.54 -4.05
C LEU A 618 -4.83 1.68 -3.19
N ALA A 619 -4.14 2.81 -3.04
CA ALA A 619 -4.60 3.94 -2.22
C ALA A 619 -5.78 4.73 -2.85
N CYS A 620 -6.26 4.36 -4.04
CA CYS A 620 -7.37 5.05 -4.68
C CYS A 620 -8.74 4.78 -4.04
N PHE A 621 -8.91 3.69 -3.26
CA PHE A 621 -10.14 3.41 -2.51
C PHE A 621 -10.49 4.53 -1.49
N VAL A 622 -9.48 5.30 -1.06
CA VAL A 622 -9.61 6.33 -0.02
C VAL A 622 -10.64 7.41 -0.42
N GLY A 623 -10.83 7.68 -1.72
CA GLY A 623 -11.90 8.57 -2.20
C GLY A 623 -13.30 8.07 -1.82
N GLY A 624 -13.58 6.80 -2.09
CA GLY A 624 -14.81 6.10 -1.68
C GLY A 624 -14.96 6.06 -0.16
N MET A 625 -13.91 5.68 0.58
CA MET A 625 -13.90 5.64 2.04
C MET A 625 -14.22 7.01 2.69
N TYR A 626 -13.62 8.10 2.19
CA TYR A 626 -13.92 9.47 2.65
C TYR A 626 -15.37 9.87 2.34
N GLY A 627 -15.86 9.56 1.14
CA GLY A 627 -17.24 9.84 0.75
C GLY A 627 -18.25 9.10 1.62
N LEU A 628 -18.06 7.79 1.77
CA LEU A 628 -18.96 6.87 2.47
C LEU A 628 -19.06 7.21 3.95
N GLY A 629 -17.93 7.22 4.67
CA GLY A 629 -17.92 7.54 6.10
C GLY A 629 -18.26 9.01 6.38
N GLY A 630 -17.89 9.93 5.47
CA GLY A 630 -18.34 11.33 5.49
C GLY A 630 -19.86 11.45 5.52
N LYS A 631 -20.58 10.65 4.71
CA LYS A 631 -22.05 10.56 4.80
C LYS A 631 -22.51 9.90 6.10
N ILE A 632 -22.02 8.72 6.43
CA ILE A 632 -22.45 7.93 7.61
C ILE A 632 -22.40 8.76 8.89
N PHE A 633 -21.29 9.49 9.13
CA PHE A 633 -21.03 10.20 10.39
C PHE A 633 -21.38 11.70 10.38
N GLY A 634 -21.76 12.26 9.21
CA GLY A 634 -22.17 13.66 9.06
C GLY A 634 -21.01 14.64 8.88
N ARG A 635 -19.89 14.18 8.31
CA ARG A 635 -18.66 14.96 8.11
C ARG A 635 -18.60 15.52 6.68
N ASP A 636 -19.50 16.45 6.35
CA ASP A 636 -19.63 17.01 4.99
C ASP A 636 -18.32 17.62 4.45
N GLY A 637 -17.44 18.13 5.33
CA GLY A 637 -16.12 18.66 4.97
C GLY A 637 -15.10 17.62 4.50
N ASP A 638 -15.40 16.32 4.59
CA ASP A 638 -14.61 15.23 4.01
C ASP A 638 -15.10 14.83 2.62
N ILE A 639 -16.34 15.19 2.23
CA ILE A 639 -16.88 14.94 0.88
C ILE A 639 -16.15 15.77 -0.19
N ASP A 640 -15.66 16.97 0.14
CA ASP A 640 -14.81 17.77 -0.77
C ASP A 640 -13.44 17.12 -0.97
N LYS A 641 -12.84 16.58 0.10
CA LYS A 641 -11.58 15.84 0.03
C LYS A 641 -11.74 14.53 -0.76
N ALA A 642 -12.84 13.81 -0.55
CA ALA A 642 -13.22 12.61 -1.28
C ALA A 642 -13.19 12.81 -2.81
N LYS A 643 -13.78 13.92 -3.28
CA LYS A 643 -13.73 14.32 -4.70
C LYS A 643 -12.30 14.54 -5.18
N LYS A 644 -11.47 15.28 -4.42
CA LYS A 644 -10.09 15.63 -4.78
C LYS A 644 -9.15 14.43 -4.77
N LEU A 645 -9.36 13.48 -3.88
CA LEU A 645 -8.67 12.18 -3.86
C LEU A 645 -9.05 11.34 -5.09
N THR A 646 -10.36 11.27 -5.39
CA THR A 646 -10.88 10.53 -6.54
C THR A 646 -10.40 11.15 -7.87
N ASP A 647 -10.43 12.48 -7.99
CA ASP A 647 -9.89 13.19 -9.15
C ASP A 647 -8.36 13.11 -9.25
N GLY A 648 -7.65 12.87 -8.14
CA GLY A 648 -6.23 12.50 -8.16
C GLY A 648 -6.00 11.21 -8.94
N CYS A 649 -6.74 10.16 -8.63
CA CYS A 649 -6.66 8.89 -9.35
C CYS A 649 -7.15 9.01 -10.81
N VAL A 650 -8.20 9.80 -11.08
CA VAL A 650 -8.67 10.08 -12.45
C VAL A 650 -7.65 10.91 -13.27
N TRP A 651 -6.91 11.81 -12.62
CA TRP A 651 -5.76 12.52 -13.21
C TRP A 651 -4.60 11.56 -13.47
N ALA A 652 -4.28 10.66 -12.53
CA ALA A 652 -3.23 9.65 -12.66
C ALA A 652 -3.49 8.64 -13.79
N TYR A 653 -4.76 8.35 -14.11
CA TYR A 653 -5.12 7.64 -15.34
C TYR A 653 -4.83 8.49 -16.59
N GLN A 654 -5.16 9.79 -16.57
CA GLN A 654 -4.99 10.69 -17.74
C GLN A 654 -3.57 11.26 -17.94
N SER A 655 -2.63 11.02 -17.03
CA SER A 655 -1.23 11.49 -17.12
C SER A 655 -0.28 10.55 -17.86
N THR A 656 -0.70 9.30 -18.14
CA THR A 656 0.13 8.25 -18.76
C THR A 656 -0.15 8.07 -20.25
N VAL A 657 0.65 7.22 -20.93
CA VAL A 657 0.53 6.98 -22.38
C VAL A 657 -0.66 6.08 -22.71
N THR A 658 -0.96 5.08 -21.87
CA THR A 658 -2.11 4.17 -22.08
C THR A 658 -3.44 4.75 -21.63
N GLY A 659 -3.44 5.82 -20.82
CA GLY A 659 -4.63 6.33 -20.14
C GLY A 659 -4.99 5.55 -18.87
N ILE A 660 -4.00 4.89 -18.25
CA ILE A 660 -4.12 4.04 -17.05
C ILE A 660 -3.01 4.40 -16.05
N MET A 661 -3.31 4.53 -14.76
CA MET A 661 -2.30 4.88 -13.76
C MET A 661 -1.33 3.72 -13.46
N PRO A 662 -0.07 4.00 -13.08
CA PRO A 662 0.85 2.97 -12.59
C PRO A 662 0.42 2.42 -11.23
N GLU A 663 0.84 1.19 -10.90
CA GLU A 663 0.64 0.57 -9.59
C GLU A 663 1.26 1.41 -8.45
N TYR A 664 2.47 1.95 -8.65
CA TYR A 664 3.16 2.79 -7.65
C TYR A 664 4.17 3.77 -8.28
N ALA A 665 4.12 5.04 -7.85
CA ALA A 665 4.95 6.15 -8.32
C ALA A 665 5.16 7.22 -7.23
N HIS A 666 6.12 8.12 -7.44
CA HIS A 666 6.35 9.28 -6.57
C HIS A 666 6.12 10.59 -7.33
N LEU A 667 5.58 11.59 -6.63
CA LEU A 667 5.24 12.91 -7.16
C LEU A 667 5.95 14.04 -6.40
N VAL A 668 6.19 15.16 -7.08
CA VAL A 668 6.54 16.43 -6.42
C VAL A 668 5.32 16.91 -5.62
N ALA A 669 5.52 17.35 -4.37
CA ALA A 669 4.46 17.97 -3.58
C ALA A 669 4.38 19.49 -3.76
N CYS A 670 3.19 20.06 -3.60
CA CYS A 670 3.06 21.47 -3.23
C CYS A 670 3.56 21.65 -1.77
N PRO A 671 4.16 22.80 -1.40
CA PRO A 671 4.60 23.08 -0.02
C PRO A 671 3.50 23.12 1.06
N ALA A 672 2.23 23.03 0.65
CA ALA A 672 1.05 23.00 1.51
C ALA A 672 -0.16 22.42 0.73
N LEU A 673 -1.34 22.35 1.36
CA LEU A 673 -2.56 21.82 0.73
C LEU A 673 -3.27 22.84 -0.19
N GLU A 674 -2.88 24.11 -0.17
CA GLU A 674 -3.24 25.13 -1.14
C GLU A 674 -2.74 24.78 -2.54
N LYS A 675 -3.46 25.21 -3.59
CA LYS A 675 -3.08 24.95 -4.98
C LYS A 675 -1.83 25.77 -5.35
N CYS A 676 -0.69 25.09 -5.49
CA CYS A 676 0.52 25.67 -6.06
C CYS A 676 0.52 25.61 -7.60
N ALA A 677 1.31 26.49 -8.24
CA ALA A 677 1.58 26.44 -9.67
C ALA A 677 2.76 25.50 -9.96
N PHE A 678 2.81 24.92 -11.17
CA PHE A 678 3.88 24.03 -11.57
C PHE A 678 5.24 24.76 -11.72
N SER A 679 6.23 24.30 -10.97
CA SER A 679 7.63 24.78 -11.02
C SER A 679 8.51 23.75 -11.73
N GLU A 680 9.02 24.10 -12.91
CA GLU A 680 9.99 23.23 -13.61
C GLU A 680 11.34 23.17 -12.86
N GLU A 681 11.73 24.25 -12.16
CA GLU A 681 12.94 24.29 -11.33
C GLU A 681 12.82 23.33 -10.13
N SER A 682 11.70 23.37 -9.40
CA SER A 682 11.48 22.48 -8.25
C SER A 682 11.29 21.02 -8.66
N TRP A 683 10.64 20.75 -9.80
CA TRP A 683 10.60 19.39 -10.35
C TRP A 683 12.00 18.88 -10.77
N TYR A 684 12.88 19.76 -11.26
CA TYR A 684 14.25 19.38 -11.59
C TYR A 684 15.09 19.15 -10.33
N GLU A 685 14.93 19.96 -9.28
CA GLU A 685 15.51 19.75 -7.95
C GLU A 685 15.14 18.38 -7.37
N ASP A 686 13.87 17.99 -7.47
CA ASP A 686 13.37 16.67 -7.03
C ASP A 686 13.95 15.49 -7.85
N LEU A 687 14.21 15.71 -9.14
CA LEU A 687 14.71 14.68 -10.05
C LEU A 687 16.23 14.41 -9.91
N ASP A 688 16.98 15.28 -9.24
CA ASP A 688 18.42 15.18 -9.03
C ASP A 688 18.83 15.54 -7.58
N PRO A 689 18.61 14.64 -6.60
CA PRO A 689 18.98 14.86 -5.20
C PRO A 689 20.49 15.03 -4.95
N ASN A 690 21.32 14.89 -5.98
CA ASN A 690 22.77 15.12 -5.94
C ASN A 690 23.19 16.40 -6.70
N ARG A 691 22.27 17.34 -6.95
CA ARG A 691 22.52 18.63 -7.64
C ARG A 691 23.76 19.36 -7.10
N GLU A 692 23.89 19.55 -5.79
CA GLU A 692 25.03 20.29 -5.21
C GLU A 692 26.38 19.63 -5.53
N TRP A 693 26.45 18.30 -5.41
CA TRP A 693 27.65 17.54 -5.77
C TRP A 693 27.94 17.65 -7.27
N ARG A 694 26.92 17.54 -8.10
CA ARG A 694 27.05 17.61 -9.57
C ARG A 694 27.51 18.98 -10.05
N ASP A 695 26.95 20.05 -9.48
CA ASP A 695 27.36 21.43 -9.74
C ASP A 695 28.77 21.70 -9.21
N SER A 696 29.16 21.10 -8.07
CA SER A 696 30.55 21.11 -7.58
C SER A 696 31.51 20.48 -8.60
N GLU A 697 31.25 19.24 -9.04
CA GLU A 697 32.12 18.55 -9.99
C GLU A 697 32.19 19.29 -11.34
N PHE A 698 31.06 19.85 -11.80
CA PHE A 698 31.04 20.65 -13.02
C PHE A 698 31.87 21.94 -12.89
N ARG A 699 31.81 22.63 -11.75
CA ARG A 699 32.65 23.81 -11.48
C ARG A 699 34.14 23.44 -11.46
N LYS A 700 34.53 22.39 -10.71
CA LYS A 700 35.91 21.87 -10.70
C LYS A 700 36.42 21.56 -12.11
N TRP A 701 35.60 20.89 -12.93
CA TRP A 701 35.95 20.58 -14.30
C TRP A 701 36.09 21.85 -15.16
N SER A 702 35.13 22.78 -15.07
CA SER A 702 35.14 24.04 -15.82
C SER A 702 36.36 24.91 -15.50
N ASP A 703 36.70 25.04 -14.21
CA ASP A 703 37.87 25.80 -13.75
C ASP A 703 39.17 25.11 -14.20
N GLY A 704 39.24 23.78 -14.13
CA GLY A 704 40.36 22.99 -14.65
C GLY A 704 40.50 23.08 -16.18
N GLU A 705 39.40 23.10 -16.92
CA GLU A 705 39.40 23.27 -18.37
C GLU A 705 39.85 24.69 -18.78
N ALA A 706 39.41 25.71 -18.04
CA ALA A 706 39.88 27.09 -18.21
C ALA A 706 41.38 27.22 -17.91
N GLN A 707 41.88 26.62 -16.83
CA GLN A 707 43.31 26.57 -16.51
C GLN A 707 44.12 25.85 -17.60
N ARG A 708 43.63 24.73 -18.13
CA ARG A 708 44.27 24.02 -19.24
C ARG A 708 44.32 24.87 -20.51
N LYS A 709 43.22 25.52 -20.89
CA LYS A 709 43.18 26.44 -22.04
C LYS A 709 44.12 27.64 -21.86
N LEU A 710 44.28 28.16 -20.64
CA LEU A 710 45.26 29.20 -20.33
C LEU A 710 46.70 28.69 -20.43
N ALA A 711 47.00 27.48 -19.94
CA ALA A 711 48.33 26.87 -20.05
C ALA A 711 48.70 26.53 -21.51
N GLU A 712 47.77 25.96 -22.26
CA GLU A 712 47.91 25.65 -23.70
C GLU A 712 48.06 26.94 -24.52
N GLY A 713 47.32 28.01 -24.18
CA GLY A 713 47.46 29.35 -24.78
C GLY A 713 48.71 30.13 -24.37
N ALA A 714 49.33 29.79 -23.24
CA ALA A 714 50.58 30.39 -22.76
C ALA A 714 51.84 29.64 -23.24
N ALA A 715 51.69 28.49 -23.91
CA ALA A 715 52.81 27.72 -24.45
C ALA A 715 53.58 28.53 -25.52
N PRO A 716 54.88 28.84 -25.33
CA PRO A 716 55.62 29.69 -26.25
C PRO A 716 55.87 28.96 -27.59
N ALA A 717 55.95 29.73 -28.68
CA ALA A 717 56.18 29.25 -30.04
C ALA A 717 57.63 28.76 -30.31
N ALA A 718 58.14 27.89 -29.44
CA ALA A 718 59.52 27.40 -29.38
C ALA A 718 59.72 26.02 -30.03
N ALA A 719 59.01 25.75 -31.13
CA ALA A 719 59.05 24.48 -31.88
C ALA A 719 59.46 24.65 -33.37
N GLN A 720 60.13 25.75 -33.71
CA GLN A 720 60.69 25.98 -35.05
C GLN A 720 62.17 26.38 -35.00
N HIS A 721 63.05 25.42 -34.71
CA HIS A 721 64.35 25.24 -35.40
C HIS A 721 65.14 24.10 -34.76
N ASN A 722 65.30 22.99 -35.49
CA ASN A 722 66.49 22.14 -35.43
C ASN A 722 66.51 21.24 -36.67
N LYS A 723 67.39 21.55 -37.62
CA LYS A 723 67.53 20.84 -38.90
C LYS A 723 69.02 20.65 -39.22
N PRO A 724 69.52 19.41 -39.26
CA PRO A 724 70.77 19.07 -39.94
C PRO A 724 70.49 18.60 -41.38
N ASP A 725 71.07 19.29 -42.35
CA ASP A 725 71.38 18.79 -43.69
C ASP A 725 72.70 17.98 -43.63
N ASP A 726 73.11 17.13 -44.57
CA ASP A 726 72.52 16.49 -45.77
C ASP A 726 73.45 15.31 -46.19
N SER A 727 72.96 14.33 -46.95
CA SER A 727 73.67 13.82 -48.15
C SER A 727 72.88 12.69 -48.83
N SER A 728 72.66 12.84 -50.14
CA SER A 728 71.82 11.96 -50.95
C SER A 728 72.51 10.71 -51.51
N LYS A 729 71.70 9.66 -51.77
CA LYS A 729 71.60 8.98 -53.09
C LYS A 729 70.40 8.01 -53.14
N GLY A 730 69.67 8.02 -54.27
CA GLY A 730 68.52 7.14 -54.55
C GLY A 730 68.92 5.83 -55.25
N PRO A 731 68.04 5.16 -56.03
CA PRO A 731 66.81 5.68 -56.67
C PRO A 731 65.49 5.10 -56.11
N GLU A 732 64.35 5.62 -56.60
CA GLU A 732 63.01 5.05 -56.40
C GLU A 732 62.86 3.67 -57.08
N PRO A 733 62.01 2.80 -56.53
CA PRO A 733 60.82 2.44 -57.29
C PRO A 733 59.50 2.53 -56.48
N VAL A 734 58.39 2.75 -57.19
CA VAL A 734 57.06 3.00 -56.63
C VAL A 734 56.47 1.78 -55.92
N VAL A 735 56.00 1.97 -54.67
CA VAL A 735 55.06 1.07 -53.99
C VAL A 735 53.97 1.91 -53.31
N ASN A 736 52.70 1.62 -53.60
CA ASN A 736 51.56 2.35 -53.05
C ASN A 736 51.22 1.89 -51.61
N PRO A 737 50.82 2.80 -50.70
CA PRO A 737 50.23 2.39 -49.42
C PRO A 737 48.84 1.75 -49.64
N PRO A 738 48.41 0.82 -48.76
CA PRO A 738 47.16 0.07 -48.94
C PRO A 738 45.91 0.96 -48.74
N LYS A 739 44.99 0.91 -49.70
CA LYS A 739 43.66 1.51 -49.57
C LYS A 739 42.81 0.70 -48.57
N VAL A 740 42.32 1.34 -47.52
CA VAL A 740 41.11 0.87 -46.82
C VAL A 740 39.89 1.44 -47.55
N VAL A 741 39.00 0.56 -48.01
CA VAL A 741 37.89 0.92 -48.91
C VAL A 741 36.61 1.19 -48.11
N ARG A 742 36.04 2.39 -48.25
CA ARG A 742 34.61 2.61 -47.96
C ARG A 742 33.80 1.74 -48.92
N ARG A 743 33.11 0.71 -48.43
CA ARG A 743 32.17 -0.07 -49.24
C ARG A 743 30.77 0.51 -49.07
N ALA A 744 30.16 0.90 -50.19
CA ALA A 744 28.75 1.25 -50.24
C ALA A 744 27.87 -0.01 -50.13
N GLY A 745 26.62 0.16 -49.70
CA GLY A 745 25.59 -0.87 -49.86
C GLY A 745 25.26 -1.11 -51.33
N ILE A 746 24.86 -2.34 -51.65
CA ILE A 746 24.46 -2.74 -53.01
C ILE A 746 22.93 -2.59 -53.13
N PRO A 747 22.37 -2.15 -54.28
CA PRO A 747 20.92 -2.02 -54.45
C PRO A 747 20.24 -3.40 -54.60
N MET A 748 18.97 -3.47 -54.19
CA MET A 748 18.04 -4.52 -54.64
C MET A 748 17.26 -4.04 -55.88
N PRO A 749 16.83 -4.94 -56.78
CA PRO A 749 16.48 -4.59 -58.15
C PRO A 749 15.06 -4.06 -58.32
N GLU A 750 14.85 -3.36 -59.44
CA GLU A 750 13.53 -3.07 -59.99
C GLU A 750 12.80 -4.37 -60.34
N LEU A 751 11.49 -4.42 -60.06
CA LEU A 751 10.59 -5.42 -60.62
C LEU A 751 9.31 -4.73 -61.11
N ASP A 752 9.00 -5.07 -62.35
CA ASP A 752 8.04 -4.52 -63.29
C ASP A 752 6.65 -4.14 -62.70
N ARG A 753 6.05 -3.07 -63.25
CA ARG A 753 4.66 -2.68 -63.02
C ARG A 753 3.82 -3.04 -64.26
N SER A 754 3.16 -4.19 -64.19
CA SER A 754 1.98 -4.45 -65.01
C SER A 754 0.87 -5.08 -64.15
N MET A 755 -0.25 -4.36 -64.03
CA MET A 755 -1.63 -4.86 -64.04
C MET A 755 -2.57 -3.65 -63.95
N GLU A 756 -3.69 -3.75 -64.66
CA GLU A 756 -4.75 -2.73 -64.79
C GLU A 756 -6.01 -3.22 -64.04
N GLU A 757 -6.93 -2.29 -63.73
CA GLU A 757 -8.34 -2.55 -63.32
C GLU A 757 -8.52 -3.28 -61.94
N ASP A 758 -9.64 -3.16 -61.21
CA ASP A 758 -10.94 -2.50 -61.47
C ASP A 758 -11.57 -1.89 -60.18
N ASP A 759 -12.76 -1.27 -60.32
CA ASP A 759 -13.52 -0.48 -59.32
C ASP A 759 -13.96 -1.18 -58.01
N SER A 760 -14.10 -0.41 -56.91
CA SER A 760 -15.42 -0.15 -56.24
C SER A 760 -15.39 0.68 -54.93
N GLU A 761 -15.87 1.92 -55.04
CA GLU A 761 -16.80 2.66 -54.15
C GLU A 761 -17.07 2.21 -52.67
N PHE A 762 -16.65 3.03 -51.68
CA PHE A 762 -17.59 3.76 -50.78
C PHE A 762 -16.91 4.90 -49.98
N GLY A 763 -17.67 5.92 -49.54
CA GLY A 763 -17.20 7.08 -48.76
C GLY A 763 -17.17 6.88 -47.23
N SER A 764 -16.81 7.86 -46.39
CA SER A 764 -16.69 9.31 -46.68
C SER A 764 -15.79 10.12 -45.72
N THR A 765 -14.97 10.97 -46.33
CA THR A 765 -14.47 12.32 -45.94
C THR A 765 -14.75 12.95 -44.56
N LEU A 766 -13.70 13.51 -43.94
CA LEU A 766 -13.80 14.74 -43.11
C LEU A 766 -13.86 16.02 -43.98
N PRO A 767 -14.52 17.10 -43.51
CA PRO A 767 -14.73 18.35 -44.27
C PRO A 767 -13.50 19.29 -44.31
N ASP A 768 -13.46 20.15 -45.32
CA ASP A 768 -12.28 20.96 -45.68
C ASP A 768 -11.89 22.08 -44.70
N SER A 769 -12.74 22.41 -43.72
CA SER A 769 -12.46 23.45 -42.71
C SER A 769 -11.25 23.14 -41.82
N LEU A 770 -10.86 21.86 -41.67
CA LEU A 770 -9.64 21.50 -40.94
C LEU A 770 -8.37 21.65 -41.79
N LYS A 771 -8.42 21.37 -43.10
CA LYS A 771 -7.23 21.34 -43.97
C LYS A 771 -6.53 22.71 -44.01
N GLN A 772 -7.30 23.78 -43.90
CA GLN A 772 -6.79 25.16 -43.97
C GLN A 772 -6.07 25.64 -42.70
N LYS A 773 -6.07 24.87 -41.60
CA LYS A 773 -5.50 25.26 -40.30
C LYS A 773 -4.14 24.65 -39.96
N ILE A 774 -3.64 23.70 -40.75
CA ILE A 774 -2.48 22.84 -40.38
C ILE A 774 -1.19 23.17 -41.16
N GLY A 775 -1.13 24.31 -41.86
CA GLY A 775 0.14 24.93 -42.31
C GLY A 775 0.99 24.18 -43.35
N LEU A 776 0.54 23.04 -43.87
CA LEU A 776 1.28 22.24 -44.84
C LEU A 776 0.91 22.61 -46.29
N ASN A 777 1.77 23.40 -46.95
CA ASN A 777 2.14 23.22 -48.35
C ASN A 777 3.32 24.13 -48.78
N LYS A 778 4.52 23.54 -48.77
CA LYS A 778 5.55 23.70 -49.81
C LYS A 778 5.09 22.92 -51.06
N ASP A 779 5.46 23.18 -52.31
CA ASP A 779 6.35 24.14 -53.02
C ASP A 779 5.58 24.60 -54.29
N GLY A 780 6.01 25.51 -55.19
CA GLY A 780 7.20 26.36 -55.29
C GLY A 780 7.31 27.01 -56.69
N SER A 781 8.24 27.96 -56.84
CA SER A 781 8.84 28.52 -58.09
C SER A 781 8.02 28.72 -59.39
N GLU A 782 8.03 29.95 -59.91
CA GLU A 782 8.58 30.24 -61.26
C GLU A 782 9.01 31.72 -61.41
N LYS A 783 9.58 32.11 -62.56
CA LYS A 783 10.43 33.31 -62.74
C LYS A 783 9.76 34.41 -63.58
N THR A 784 10.16 35.68 -63.39
CA THR A 784 10.73 36.55 -64.47
C THR A 784 11.35 37.86 -63.94
N LYS A 785 11.80 38.76 -64.84
CA LYS A 785 12.71 39.91 -64.61
C LYS A 785 12.01 41.28 -64.72
N ALA A 786 12.74 42.33 -64.27
CA ALA A 786 12.67 43.73 -64.73
C ALA A 786 11.47 44.57 -64.22
N GLU A 787 11.53 45.91 -64.10
CA GLU A 787 12.64 46.86 -64.30
C GLU A 787 12.61 48.12 -63.38
N LYS A 788 13.60 49.00 -63.59
CA LYS A 788 14.07 50.16 -62.80
C LYS A 788 13.16 51.41 -62.75
N ALA A 789 13.50 52.28 -61.77
CA ALA A 789 13.43 53.77 -61.78
C ALA A 789 12.03 54.43 -61.65
N ASP A 790 11.88 55.71 -61.24
CA ASP A 790 12.86 56.77 -60.90
C ASP A 790 12.36 57.73 -59.77
N SER A 791 13.16 58.77 -59.46
CA SER A 791 12.97 60.07 -58.75
C SER A 791 11.55 60.64 -58.50
N GLY A 792 11.33 61.61 -57.57
CA GLY A 792 12.21 62.44 -56.72
C GLY A 792 11.47 62.95 -55.45
N LYS A 793 12.10 63.57 -54.42
CA LYS A 793 12.51 65.00 -54.32
C LYS A 793 11.39 66.00 -54.70
N THR A 794 11.01 67.00 -53.89
CA THR A 794 11.53 67.55 -52.60
C THR A 794 10.36 68.26 -51.84
N ASP A 795 10.44 69.10 -50.79
CA ASP A 795 11.47 69.86 -50.02
C ASP A 795 10.94 70.13 -48.57
N SER A 796 11.77 70.23 -47.51
CA SER A 796 12.25 71.46 -46.79
C SER A 796 11.17 72.37 -46.16
N GLU A 797 11.25 72.89 -44.91
CA GLU A 797 12.38 73.18 -43.99
C GLU A 797 12.08 73.04 -42.46
N LYS A 798 13.15 72.79 -41.66
CA LYS A 798 13.65 73.43 -40.38
C LYS A 798 12.69 74.05 -39.33
N ALA A 799 13.05 74.14 -38.02
CA ALA A 799 14.10 73.50 -37.18
C ALA A 799 14.00 73.89 -35.67
N LYS A 800 14.57 73.04 -34.78
CA LYS A 800 15.05 73.32 -33.39
C LYS A 800 13.97 73.71 -32.34
N PRO A 801 14.24 73.73 -31.00
CA PRO A 801 15.52 73.61 -30.27
C PRO A 801 15.53 72.56 -29.12
N ALA A 802 16.34 72.80 -28.07
CA ALA A 802 16.35 72.22 -26.72
C ALA A 802 16.49 73.41 -25.71
N PRO A 803 16.79 73.28 -24.39
CA PRO A 803 16.57 72.23 -23.38
C PRO A 803 15.72 72.79 -22.17
N VAL A 804 16.11 72.56 -20.89
CA VAL A 804 15.47 72.95 -19.59
C VAL A 804 14.32 71.99 -19.20
N GLU A 805 14.08 71.56 -17.94
CA GLU A 805 14.32 72.02 -16.52
C GLU A 805 14.92 70.84 -15.68
N LEU A 806 15.67 70.91 -14.54
CA LEU A 806 15.62 71.68 -13.27
C LEU A 806 14.37 71.38 -12.40
N GLU A 807 14.40 71.28 -11.05
CA GLU A 807 15.40 70.97 -9.99
C GLU A 807 14.59 70.67 -8.67
N ASN A 808 15.00 70.14 -7.50
CA ASN A 808 16.23 69.81 -6.74
C ASN A 808 16.09 68.37 -6.10
N LYS A 809 16.88 67.73 -5.21
CA LYS A 809 17.77 68.05 -4.04
C LYS A 809 17.03 68.57 -2.78
N PRO A 810 17.56 68.44 -1.53
CA PRO A 810 18.92 68.04 -1.10
C PRO A 810 19.00 66.59 -0.53
N ALA A 811 20.14 65.91 -0.30
CA ALA A 811 21.59 66.19 -0.33
C ALA A 811 22.32 66.62 0.97
N ALA A 812 23.12 65.72 1.55
CA ALA A 812 24.33 65.96 2.38
C ALA A 812 25.03 64.61 2.71
N VAL A 813 26.35 64.45 2.91
CA VAL A 813 27.54 65.26 2.54
C VAL A 813 28.77 64.31 2.52
N GLN A 814 29.59 64.43 1.46
CA GLN A 814 31.07 64.51 1.37
C GLN A 814 31.95 64.17 2.60
N ASP A 815 33.24 63.81 2.50
CA ASP A 815 34.15 63.59 1.35
C ASP A 815 35.24 62.55 1.78
N THR A 816 36.40 62.27 1.15
CA THR A 816 37.26 63.01 0.20
C THR A 816 38.06 62.02 -0.68
N THR A 817 38.77 62.53 -1.69
CA THR A 817 39.84 61.79 -2.41
C THR A 817 41.19 62.51 -2.30
N GLU A 818 42.29 61.77 -2.28
CA GLU A 818 43.54 62.20 -2.95
C GLU A 818 44.46 61.00 -3.27
N ASN A 819 45.45 61.20 -4.15
CA ASN A 819 46.14 60.12 -4.85
C ASN A 819 47.61 60.51 -5.12
N THR A 820 48.61 59.70 -4.74
CA THR A 820 50.04 60.06 -4.95
C THR A 820 50.95 58.87 -5.33
N ILE A 821 51.14 58.71 -6.65
CA ILE A 821 52.40 58.40 -7.37
C ILE A 821 53.45 57.48 -6.70
N ALA A 822 53.50 56.23 -7.20
CA ALA A 822 54.67 55.38 -7.51
C ALA A 822 55.75 55.04 -6.46
N PRO A 823 56.24 53.79 -6.50
CA PRO A 823 57.62 53.58 -6.95
C PRO A 823 57.78 52.58 -8.11
N LYS A 824 58.96 52.60 -8.76
CA LYS A 824 59.49 51.53 -9.63
C LYS A 824 60.47 50.65 -8.83
N PRO A 825 61.05 49.59 -9.42
CA PRO A 825 60.39 48.36 -9.83
C PRO A 825 60.94 47.18 -9.01
N VAL A 826 60.09 46.27 -8.52
CA VAL A 826 60.58 44.99 -8.00
C VAL A 826 60.66 44.00 -9.16
N THR A 827 61.88 43.61 -9.52
CA THR A 827 62.12 42.46 -10.40
C THR A 827 61.75 41.19 -9.65
N VAL A 828 60.58 40.63 -9.95
CA VAL A 828 60.26 39.25 -9.56
C VAL A 828 61.05 38.33 -10.49
N ASP A 829 61.91 37.49 -9.93
CA ASP A 829 62.79 36.60 -10.69
C ASP A 829 62.00 35.57 -11.50
N SER A 830 62.54 35.13 -12.64
CA SER A 830 61.88 34.18 -13.56
C SER A 830 61.83 32.74 -13.04
N PHE A 831 61.78 32.55 -11.72
CA PHE A 831 61.68 31.26 -11.04
C PHE A 831 60.34 31.06 -10.34
N ASP A 832 59.71 32.11 -9.81
CA ASP A 832 58.41 31.97 -9.13
C ASP A 832 57.23 31.81 -10.11
N ALA A 833 57.40 32.24 -11.37
CA ALA A 833 56.48 31.91 -12.45
C ALA A 833 56.48 30.40 -12.80
N VAL A 834 57.60 29.70 -12.54
CA VAL A 834 57.72 28.25 -12.76
C VAL A 834 57.18 27.47 -11.56
N ARG A 835 57.49 27.92 -10.32
CA ARG A 835 56.94 27.29 -9.11
C ARG A 835 55.42 27.36 -9.02
N ASN A 836 54.82 28.48 -9.41
CA ASN A 836 53.35 28.59 -9.48
C ASN A 836 52.74 27.78 -10.64
N ALA A 837 53.52 27.30 -11.62
CA ALA A 837 53.05 26.32 -12.61
C ALA A 837 53.10 24.89 -12.05
N GLU A 838 54.13 24.53 -11.29
CA GLU A 838 54.25 23.19 -10.68
C GLU A 838 53.34 23.00 -9.44
N GLN A 839 52.91 24.07 -8.75
CA GLN A 839 52.00 23.97 -7.59
C GLN A 839 50.50 23.91 -7.94
N VAL A 840 50.11 24.06 -9.21
CA VAL A 840 48.69 24.01 -9.65
C VAL A 840 48.26 22.59 -10.07
N ALA A 841 49.20 21.66 -10.25
CA ALA A 841 48.93 20.32 -10.79
C ALA A 841 48.86 19.22 -9.70
N GLY A 842 47.95 19.38 -8.73
CA GLY A 842 47.47 18.25 -7.90
C GLY A 842 46.55 17.34 -8.73
N SER A 843 47.13 16.48 -9.58
CA SER A 843 46.47 15.93 -10.77
C SER A 843 45.41 14.83 -10.56
N ASP A 844 44.90 14.65 -9.34
CA ASP A 844 43.96 13.58 -9.00
C ASP A 844 42.51 14.07 -8.71
N ASP A 845 42.31 15.39 -8.49
CA ASP A 845 41.01 15.97 -8.07
C ASP A 845 40.21 16.68 -9.20
N ILE A 846 40.76 16.80 -10.42
CA ILE A 846 40.05 17.39 -11.57
C ILE A 846 39.50 16.26 -12.46
N PRO A 847 38.19 16.18 -12.72
CA PRO A 847 37.62 15.17 -13.61
C PRO A 847 38.25 15.19 -15.01
N LEU A 848 38.63 14.02 -15.53
CA LEU A 848 39.24 13.88 -16.87
C LEU A 848 38.22 14.05 -18.01
N GLU A 849 36.96 13.74 -17.75
CA GLU A 849 35.83 13.89 -18.66
C GLU A 849 34.86 14.95 -18.11
N ARG A 850 34.12 15.64 -19.00
CA ARG A 850 33.14 16.67 -18.62
C ARG A 850 32.00 16.04 -17.80
N PRO A 851 31.79 16.42 -16.54
CA PRO A 851 30.63 15.99 -15.78
C PRO A 851 29.34 16.47 -16.45
N VAL A 852 28.29 15.65 -16.39
CA VAL A 852 26.95 16.02 -16.83
C VAL A 852 26.41 17.08 -15.87
N THR A 853 25.95 18.22 -16.37
CA THR A 853 25.31 19.26 -15.54
C THR A 853 23.97 18.79 -14.97
N HIS A 854 23.45 19.50 -13.95
CA HIS A 854 22.11 19.27 -13.40
C HIS A 854 21.02 19.24 -14.50
N GLU A 855 20.98 20.27 -15.34
CA GLU A 855 19.99 20.37 -16.43
C GLU A 855 20.12 19.24 -17.46
N GLU A 856 21.34 18.87 -17.86
CA GLU A 856 21.59 17.75 -18.78
C GLU A 856 21.22 16.40 -18.16
N TYR A 857 21.50 16.20 -16.86
CA TYR A 857 21.17 14.97 -16.13
C TYR A 857 19.66 14.80 -16.00
N VAL A 858 18.95 15.84 -15.55
CA VAL A 858 17.51 15.81 -15.38
C VAL A 858 16.79 15.60 -16.71
N LYS A 859 17.17 16.34 -17.77
CA LYS A 859 16.55 16.16 -19.10
C LYS A 859 16.85 14.78 -19.69
N SER A 860 18.05 14.22 -19.45
CA SER A 860 18.37 12.84 -19.81
C SER A 860 17.52 11.83 -19.02
N ARG A 861 17.29 12.06 -17.72
CA ARG A 861 16.45 11.22 -16.87
C ARG A 861 15.00 11.21 -17.34
N ILE A 862 14.38 12.39 -17.52
CA ILE A 862 13.01 12.55 -18.03
C ILE A 862 12.84 11.81 -19.36
N GLN A 863 13.78 11.97 -20.31
CA GLN A 863 13.70 11.29 -21.60
C GLN A 863 13.88 9.77 -21.52
N ARG A 864 14.79 9.28 -20.65
CA ARG A 864 15.08 7.85 -20.48
C ARG A 864 13.95 7.10 -19.79
N GLU A 865 13.42 7.66 -18.70
CA GLU A 865 12.37 7.05 -17.88
C GLU A 865 10.94 7.44 -18.31
N LYS A 866 10.80 8.27 -19.34
CA LYS A 866 9.53 8.81 -19.88
C LYS A 866 8.67 9.53 -18.82
N LEU A 867 9.28 10.19 -17.84
CA LEU A 867 8.57 10.73 -16.67
C LEU A 867 7.62 11.88 -17.09
N PRO A 868 6.30 11.80 -16.80
CA PRO A 868 5.39 12.93 -17.00
C PRO A 868 5.72 14.10 -16.04
N PRO A 869 5.36 15.35 -16.39
CA PRO A 869 5.57 16.50 -15.52
C PRO A 869 4.95 16.33 -14.14
N GLY A 870 5.77 16.47 -13.09
CA GLY A 870 5.38 16.30 -11.69
C GLY A 870 5.70 14.92 -11.11
N TYR A 871 6.10 13.93 -11.91
CA TYR A 871 6.57 12.63 -11.42
C TYR A 871 8.06 12.67 -11.10
N THR A 872 8.43 12.22 -9.90
CA THR A 872 9.82 12.10 -9.44
C THR A 872 10.37 10.70 -9.63
N ASP A 873 9.51 9.68 -9.65
CA ASP A 873 9.78 8.34 -10.19
C ASP A 873 8.48 7.60 -10.57
N ILE A 874 8.59 6.55 -11.39
CA ILE A 874 7.52 5.57 -11.61
C ILE A 874 8.13 4.18 -11.42
N ILE A 875 7.96 3.66 -10.20
CA ILE A 875 8.64 2.46 -9.67
C ILE A 875 7.96 1.20 -10.19
N ASN A 876 6.65 1.05 -9.97
CA ASN A 876 5.86 -0.08 -10.45
C ASN A 876 4.97 0.39 -11.60
N ARG A 877 5.45 0.17 -12.84
CA ARG A 877 4.82 0.64 -14.09
C ARG A 877 3.69 -0.25 -14.60
N ASN A 878 3.52 -1.42 -13.99
CA ASN A 878 2.48 -2.38 -14.33
C ASN A 878 1.08 -1.86 -13.94
N TYR A 879 0.07 -2.49 -14.50
CA TYR A 879 -1.32 -2.38 -14.06
C TYR A 879 -1.98 -3.76 -14.17
N ILE A 880 -2.55 -4.24 -13.07
CA ILE A 880 -3.03 -5.63 -12.95
C ILE A 880 -4.55 -5.78 -13.00
N LEU A 881 -5.24 -4.92 -13.76
CA LEU A 881 -6.72 -4.89 -13.91
C LEU A 881 -7.49 -4.40 -12.67
N ARG A 882 -6.82 -3.61 -11.83
CA ARG A 882 -7.22 -3.13 -10.48
C ARG A 882 -8.45 -2.18 -10.42
N PRO A 883 -9.34 -2.30 -9.41
CA PRO A 883 -10.61 -1.57 -9.32
C PRO A 883 -10.61 -0.22 -8.56
N GLU A 884 -9.64 0.04 -7.69
CA GLU A 884 -9.73 1.00 -6.57
C GLU A 884 -10.03 2.45 -7.04
N ALA A 885 -9.53 2.81 -8.23
CA ALA A 885 -9.83 4.08 -8.88
C ALA A 885 -11.25 4.18 -9.46
N ILE A 886 -11.82 3.08 -9.99
CA ILE A 886 -13.20 3.05 -10.50
C ILE A 886 -14.23 2.86 -9.37
N GLU A 887 -13.86 2.17 -8.28
CA GLU A 887 -14.63 2.14 -7.02
C GLU A 887 -14.93 3.57 -6.54
N SER A 888 -13.88 4.38 -6.33
CA SER A 888 -14.04 5.76 -5.85
C SER A 888 -14.86 6.64 -6.80
N VAL A 889 -14.69 6.48 -8.12
CA VAL A 889 -15.52 7.17 -9.12
C VAL A 889 -17.00 6.74 -9.03
N TRP A 890 -17.27 5.46 -8.75
CA TRP A 890 -18.63 4.97 -8.51
C TRP A 890 -19.23 5.55 -7.21
N TYR A 891 -18.51 5.52 -6.09
CA TYR A 891 -18.97 6.15 -4.85
C TYR A 891 -19.23 7.64 -5.04
N MET A 892 -18.33 8.39 -5.69
CA MET A 892 -18.55 9.81 -5.94
C MET A 892 -19.81 10.07 -6.77
N TYR A 893 -20.05 9.28 -7.82
CA TYR A 893 -21.31 9.37 -8.57
C TYR A 893 -22.54 9.12 -7.67
N ARG A 894 -22.55 8.00 -6.93
CA ARG A 894 -23.69 7.59 -6.07
C ARG A 894 -23.94 8.53 -4.89
N ILE A 895 -22.91 9.19 -4.36
CA ILE A 895 -22.97 10.08 -3.18
C ILE A 895 -23.29 11.53 -3.57
N THR A 896 -22.84 12.01 -4.74
CA THR A 896 -22.98 13.43 -5.12
C THR A 896 -23.95 13.70 -6.27
N GLY A 897 -24.39 12.66 -7.00
CA GLY A 897 -25.27 12.82 -8.17
C GLY A 897 -24.61 13.51 -9.38
N ASP A 898 -23.30 13.75 -9.34
CA ASP A 898 -22.58 14.49 -10.36
C ASP A 898 -22.27 13.57 -11.55
N THR A 899 -22.89 13.88 -12.70
CA THR A 899 -22.80 13.05 -13.90
C THR A 899 -21.41 13.08 -14.55
N THR A 900 -20.53 14.01 -14.18
CA THR A 900 -19.15 14.03 -14.70
C THR A 900 -18.35 12.80 -14.27
N TRP A 901 -18.69 12.16 -13.14
CA TRP A 901 -18.09 10.88 -12.73
C TRP A 901 -18.38 9.74 -13.73
N MET A 902 -19.57 9.73 -14.35
CA MET A 902 -19.86 8.78 -15.43
C MET A 902 -19.00 9.03 -16.67
N ASP A 903 -18.63 10.27 -16.98
CA ASP A 903 -17.74 10.59 -18.10
C ASP A 903 -16.26 10.30 -17.79
N LYS A 904 -15.82 10.56 -16.55
CA LYS A 904 -14.49 10.17 -16.04
C LYS A 904 -14.31 8.64 -16.10
N GLY A 905 -15.23 7.90 -15.49
CA GLY A 905 -15.24 6.44 -15.53
C GLY A 905 -15.38 5.87 -16.94
N TRP A 906 -16.13 6.53 -17.84
CA TRP A 906 -16.21 6.09 -19.24
C TRP A 906 -14.86 6.20 -19.98
N LYS A 907 -14.12 7.30 -19.78
CA LYS A 907 -12.75 7.41 -20.32
C LYS A 907 -11.83 6.31 -19.78
N MET A 908 -11.87 6.07 -18.46
CA MET A 908 -11.09 5.01 -17.82
C MET A 908 -11.43 3.63 -18.40
N PHE A 909 -12.71 3.32 -18.61
CA PHE A 909 -13.13 2.07 -19.28
C PHE A 909 -12.55 1.96 -20.69
N GLN A 910 -12.64 3.02 -21.50
CA GLN A 910 -12.10 3.02 -22.86
C GLN A 910 -10.58 2.79 -22.88
N ALA A 911 -9.83 3.44 -21.99
CA ALA A 911 -8.39 3.26 -21.86
C ALA A 911 -8.02 1.85 -21.37
N THR A 912 -8.66 1.39 -20.29
CA THR A 912 -8.51 0.03 -19.75
C THR A 912 -8.72 -1.02 -20.83
N ILE A 913 -9.84 -0.99 -21.55
CA ILE A 913 -10.12 -1.96 -22.62
C ILE A 913 -9.15 -1.82 -23.80
N ALA A 914 -8.71 -0.61 -24.16
CA ALA A 914 -7.77 -0.41 -25.26
C ALA A 914 -6.38 -1.01 -24.98
N ALA A 915 -5.87 -0.92 -23.76
CA ALA A 915 -4.53 -1.40 -23.41
C ALA A 915 -4.47 -2.89 -23.01
N THR A 916 -5.57 -3.46 -22.49
CA THR A 916 -5.54 -4.78 -21.82
C THR A 916 -6.23 -5.92 -22.59
N ARG A 917 -6.97 -5.63 -23.67
CA ARG A 917 -7.81 -6.62 -24.38
C ARG A 917 -6.98 -7.74 -25.03
N THR A 918 -7.34 -8.99 -24.74
CA THR A 918 -6.95 -10.18 -25.53
C THR A 918 -8.12 -10.63 -26.42
N GLU A 919 -7.96 -11.71 -27.20
CA GLU A 919 -9.07 -12.30 -27.96
C GLU A 919 -10.26 -12.66 -27.04
N PHE A 920 -9.99 -13.37 -25.94
CA PHE A 920 -11.02 -13.98 -25.10
C PHE A 920 -11.32 -13.25 -23.79
N ALA A 921 -10.40 -12.44 -23.25
CA ALA A 921 -10.66 -11.63 -22.05
C ALA A 921 -9.75 -10.38 -22.01
N ASN A 922 -9.22 -10.02 -20.84
CA ASN A 922 -8.29 -8.92 -20.63
C ASN A 922 -7.09 -9.41 -19.81
N SER A 923 -5.91 -8.83 -20.02
CA SER A 923 -4.69 -9.15 -19.30
C SER A 923 -4.14 -7.92 -18.58
N ALA A 924 -3.55 -8.15 -17.40
CA ALA A 924 -2.58 -7.24 -16.81
C ALA A 924 -1.47 -6.84 -17.81
N ILE A 925 -0.87 -5.65 -17.61
CA ILE A 925 0.17 -5.08 -18.47
C ILE A 925 1.44 -4.69 -17.69
N GLU A 926 2.60 -4.64 -18.37
CA GLU A 926 3.92 -4.40 -17.77
C GLU A 926 4.31 -2.91 -17.61
N ASP A 927 4.03 -2.05 -18.60
CA ASP A 927 4.36 -0.61 -18.57
C ASP A 927 3.19 0.27 -19.07
N VAL A 928 2.56 1.06 -18.20
CA VAL A 928 1.55 2.08 -18.60
C VAL A 928 2.13 3.24 -19.45
N MET A 929 3.45 3.31 -19.59
CA MET A 929 4.15 4.19 -20.52
C MET A 929 4.58 3.47 -21.83
N GLY A 930 4.16 2.21 -22.01
CA GLY A 930 4.36 1.40 -23.21
C GLY A 930 3.23 1.55 -24.24
N THR A 931 3.50 1.15 -25.49
CA THR A 931 2.56 1.32 -26.62
C THR A 931 2.29 0.06 -27.46
N GLU A 932 3.09 -1.00 -27.31
CA GLU A 932 3.00 -2.24 -28.08
C GLU A 932 3.37 -3.45 -27.20
N ASN A 933 2.79 -4.64 -27.48
CA ASN A 933 3.17 -5.95 -26.94
C ASN A 933 3.50 -5.99 -25.43
N ASN A 934 2.52 -5.60 -24.61
CA ASN A 934 2.71 -5.22 -23.21
C ASN A 934 1.95 -6.13 -22.20
N LEU A 935 1.38 -7.25 -22.65
CA LEU A 935 0.43 -8.08 -21.89
C LEU A 935 1.15 -9.20 -21.10
N LYS A 936 0.92 -9.29 -19.78
CA LYS A 936 1.52 -10.28 -18.87
C LYS A 936 0.98 -11.71 -19.02
N ASP A 937 -0.12 -11.91 -19.75
CA ASP A 937 -0.90 -13.17 -19.80
C ASP A 937 -1.49 -13.55 -18.43
N GLU A 938 -2.09 -12.59 -17.73
CA GLU A 938 -2.65 -12.76 -16.38
C GLU A 938 -3.99 -12.01 -16.25
N MET A 939 -5.04 -12.69 -15.78
CA MET A 939 -6.33 -12.08 -15.44
C MET A 939 -6.69 -12.45 -14.00
N GLU A 940 -6.44 -11.51 -13.10
CA GLU A 940 -6.80 -11.59 -11.68
C GLU A 940 -8.32 -11.72 -11.51
N SER A 941 -8.81 -12.42 -10.48
CA SER A 941 -10.26 -12.66 -10.31
C SER A 941 -11.09 -11.36 -10.18
N PHE A 942 -10.53 -10.35 -9.50
CA PHE A 942 -11.12 -9.01 -9.34
C PHE A 942 -11.38 -8.23 -10.64
N TRP A 943 -10.85 -8.67 -11.78
CA TRP A 943 -11.23 -8.08 -13.08
C TRP A 943 -12.74 -8.18 -13.32
N ILE A 944 -13.35 -9.32 -12.99
CA ILE A 944 -14.80 -9.54 -13.17
C ILE A 944 -15.57 -9.10 -11.93
N SER A 945 -15.14 -9.50 -10.73
CA SER A 945 -15.90 -9.23 -9.51
C SER A 945 -15.84 -7.78 -9.05
N GLU A 946 -14.78 -7.03 -9.37
CA GLU A 946 -14.64 -5.65 -8.91
C GLU A 946 -14.63 -4.66 -10.08
N THR A 947 -13.62 -4.72 -10.93
CA THR A 947 -13.36 -3.65 -11.90
C THR A 947 -14.50 -3.52 -12.90
N LEU A 948 -14.95 -4.64 -13.49
CA LEU A 948 -16.14 -4.64 -14.34
C LEU A 948 -17.45 -4.45 -13.56
N LYS A 949 -17.55 -4.88 -12.29
CA LYS A 949 -18.71 -4.63 -11.42
C LYS A 949 -18.90 -3.14 -11.17
N TYR A 950 -17.86 -2.40 -10.78
CA TYR A 950 -17.93 -0.95 -10.58
C TYR A 950 -18.20 -0.18 -11.88
N TYR A 951 -17.59 -0.55 -13.00
CA TYR A 951 -17.98 0.00 -14.31
C TYR A 951 -19.45 -0.27 -14.64
N TYR A 952 -20.01 -1.43 -14.28
CA TYR A 952 -21.42 -1.75 -14.51
C TYR A 952 -22.33 -0.94 -13.58
N LEU A 953 -22.02 -0.88 -12.28
CA LEU A 953 -22.79 -0.14 -11.26
C LEU A 953 -22.75 1.39 -11.43
N LEU A 954 -21.74 1.92 -12.14
CA LEU A 954 -21.65 3.33 -12.55
C LEU A 954 -22.66 3.68 -13.65
N PHE A 955 -23.00 2.75 -14.54
CA PHE A 955 -23.97 2.96 -15.62
C PHE A 955 -25.31 2.24 -15.41
N SER A 956 -25.47 1.46 -14.33
CA SER A 956 -26.75 0.89 -13.93
C SER A 956 -27.71 1.99 -13.42
N GLU A 957 -28.97 1.63 -13.20
CA GLU A 957 -29.89 2.52 -12.50
C GLU A 957 -29.46 2.70 -11.02
N PRO A 958 -29.64 3.90 -10.41
CA PRO A 958 -29.22 4.14 -9.01
C PRO A 958 -29.98 3.34 -7.93
N ASN A 959 -30.99 2.55 -8.31
CA ASN A 959 -31.64 1.57 -7.44
C ASN A 959 -30.83 0.26 -7.33
N VAL A 960 -30.02 -0.09 -8.33
CA VAL A 960 -29.19 -1.30 -8.35
C VAL A 960 -28.03 -1.10 -7.38
N ILE A 961 -28.02 -1.91 -6.32
CA ILE A 961 -27.07 -1.84 -5.20
C ILE A 961 -26.99 -0.40 -4.66
N SER A 962 -28.10 0.05 -4.06
CA SER A 962 -28.17 1.36 -3.39
C SER A 962 -27.35 1.37 -2.10
N LEU A 963 -26.57 2.42 -1.85
CA LEU A 963 -25.79 2.57 -0.61
C LEU A 963 -26.67 2.70 0.65
N ASP A 964 -27.95 3.04 0.47
CA ASP A 964 -28.95 3.07 1.55
C ASP A 964 -29.44 1.66 1.97
N GLU A 965 -29.18 0.62 1.16
CA GLU A 965 -29.65 -0.76 1.38
C GLU A 965 -28.52 -1.82 1.45
N TRP A 966 -27.37 -1.54 0.82
CA TRP A 966 -26.26 -2.47 0.63
C TRP A 966 -24.95 -1.86 1.12
N VAL A 967 -24.01 -2.72 1.52
CA VAL A 967 -22.63 -2.34 1.81
C VAL A 967 -21.70 -3.36 1.18
N LEU A 968 -20.73 -2.90 0.41
CA LEU A 968 -19.78 -3.77 -0.31
C LEU A 968 -18.59 -4.08 0.60
N ASN A 969 -18.11 -5.32 0.60
CA ASN A 969 -16.85 -5.69 1.24
C ASN A 969 -15.64 -5.12 0.44
N THR A 970 -14.39 -5.51 0.76
CA THR A 970 -13.17 -5.03 0.06
C THR A 970 -12.98 -5.62 -1.34
N GLU A 971 -13.72 -6.68 -1.69
CA GLU A 971 -13.69 -7.38 -2.99
C GLU A 971 -15.01 -7.07 -3.77
N ALA A 972 -15.50 -5.85 -3.60
CA ALA A 972 -16.76 -5.32 -4.13
C ALA A 972 -18.03 -6.16 -3.89
N HIS A 973 -18.05 -7.11 -2.95
CA HIS A 973 -19.21 -8.00 -2.74
C HIS A 973 -20.32 -7.32 -1.90
N PRO A 974 -21.52 -7.06 -2.44
CA PRO A 974 -22.56 -6.32 -1.73
C PRO A 974 -23.33 -7.23 -0.75
N PHE A 975 -23.10 -7.03 0.54
CA PHE A 975 -23.93 -7.59 1.61
C PHE A 975 -25.17 -6.72 1.82
N LYS A 976 -26.31 -7.36 2.05
CA LYS A 976 -27.57 -6.66 2.32
C LYS A 976 -27.59 -6.19 3.77
N ARG A 977 -27.82 -4.90 4.00
CA ARG A 977 -27.88 -4.33 5.36
C ARG A 977 -29.07 -4.90 6.12
N SER A 978 -28.88 -5.10 7.42
CA SER A 978 -29.99 -5.42 8.34
C SER A 978 -30.88 -4.20 8.53
N THR A 979 -32.20 -4.36 8.37
CA THR A 979 -33.22 -3.30 8.46
C THR A 979 -33.84 -3.22 9.85
#